data_AF-L7MGR5-F1
#
_entry.id   AF-L7MGR5-F1
#
_cell.length_a   1.000
_cell.length_b   1.000
_cell.length_c   1.000
_cell.angle_alpha   90.00
_cell.angle_beta   90.00
_cell.angle_gamma   90.00
#
_symmetry.space_group_name_H-M   'P 1'
#
loop_
_entity.id
_entity.type
_entity.pdbx_description
1 polymer ?
#
loop_
_entity_poly.entity_id
_entity_poly.type
_entity_poly.pdbx_seq_one_letter_code
_entity_poly.pdbx_strand_id
1 'polypeptide(L)'
;RLVVMECLLSRTHIIAATFWGNIILVGEGDRVYAYCLETLNQMGFQTAFTTSNVHGIRIVGKSVATCAVFGSRFLTVMTAEVSPSSSVVFKVILQPVMFDDWIWDVAWLQPEAGPLVPGTNFMTLALCLGHNRVAHWDWQAKQALALTSCSDYCLLYTAQLVGASWKQLIAVVGTVYREVLLWVPSQASPAPVLHRLTGHQGVIFSVSFHVPQRLLCSTSDDRSLRVYRFHEAGGPSNTLPERVGTSSATTNSGTASLLPFGPAQLASGWFSSVHALYGHESRVWRAAILRNCYLSVGEDGHICFWGLPGNLINRMTAPGGGSIWCLAVSEDETLAVTGSSGSALSLWHVPEVISQSNKTTWIEAFKDGGDFPRNLAILNTCGSLSLIVSTNEGRLLRWSLGGPAGGKREELFRRDYLASYSVLAVSPSRSYLALGGIKGHVAIIRCGPGQAVTLCSEWQLHEGRVHSIRWVSDDPPAYLSSGPNGVMVLSRVAEEVSGEEPESVDLYATCALPRGRQRWATAALYCSTLEALYVGDRCGSIHGFYIDEDEELIEPFRTYVGIHGNNGVTDIQQQSETLVTAGRDGRVLLYSLKDRDLRYLRVFWSSTTLEWIGHMILQSNGLLLCGYHMSDFVLWSTWQQRAVFQLNCGGGHRSWDFAINAHEGLFACLKTGRIMVQRCSLKEVLHLSCIRAPLHRKKIAAICLLFTEENASGVSQSYIATAGEDNVITISQLYQEHTHLVQRVACRLYGHISSVKALACCRPSNLPGREERLLASVGGRAQLCLWRISASRQCSMTSEELHDHRLWSLDRQQRNAYRFPSADPLARYLDVCVWEHGPSEFRVATAASDALIRLFRYHWAGPLDILMVIPAGQHCLFRVLRTPLPQPTSQQLTQLQRQQLQQSSLLLSSGNDGLLRFWKLESSKCDLIGVFRRHQSGINALDVYAMQDRMLLVVTGGDDNALVLTNYLITEENSVVVLEEQTLNSAHSTQITGTKFLAPRGNWLVSTGVDQRLRLWQRVAGSLQEHCSRFSCIPDIAAFTSWRKNNEDVVMVVGGEGLDVTLFAAKAEEAMISQTGYYLA
;
A
#
# COMPACT_ATOMS: atom_id res chain seq x y z
N ARG A 1 9.21 -16.13 -36.25
CA ARG A 1 9.50 -15.51 -34.94
C ARG A 1 9.24 -16.57 -33.90
N LEU A 2 10.24 -16.93 -33.08
CA LEU A 2 10.05 -17.85 -31.96
C LEU A 2 8.94 -17.32 -31.04
N VAL A 3 8.08 -18.20 -30.56
CA VAL A 3 7.06 -17.88 -29.56
C VAL A 3 7.80 -17.57 -28.25
N VAL A 4 7.74 -16.32 -27.78
CA VAL A 4 8.49 -15.87 -26.60
C VAL A 4 7.51 -15.35 -25.55
N MET A 5 7.67 -15.81 -24.30
CA MET A 5 7.05 -15.20 -23.13
C MET A 5 7.84 -13.95 -22.73
N GLU A 6 7.28 -12.77 -22.96
CA GLU A 6 7.91 -11.48 -22.65
C GLU A 6 7.36 -10.90 -21.34
N CYS A 7 8.24 -10.50 -20.41
CA CYS A 7 7.82 -9.81 -19.18
C CYS A 7 7.59 -8.32 -19.47
N LEU A 8 6.34 -7.88 -19.43
CA LEU A 8 5.96 -6.50 -19.68
C LEU A 8 6.16 -5.61 -18.44
N LEU A 9 5.88 -6.16 -17.26
CA LEU A 9 5.90 -5.42 -15.99
C LEU A 9 6.20 -6.36 -14.84
N SER A 10 7.12 -5.99 -13.96
CA SER A 10 7.31 -6.59 -12.64
C SER A 10 7.20 -5.53 -11.56
N ARG A 11 6.55 -5.89 -10.45
CA ARG A 11 6.40 -5.07 -9.25
C ARG A 11 6.67 -5.92 -8.03
N THR A 12 7.74 -5.63 -7.29
CA THR A 12 8.12 -6.39 -6.10
C THR A 12 8.85 -5.49 -5.09
N HIS A 13 9.49 -6.07 -4.09
CA HIS A 13 10.24 -5.34 -3.06
C HIS A 13 11.36 -4.51 -3.69
N ILE A 14 11.50 -3.27 -3.23
CA ILE A 14 12.63 -2.42 -3.60
C ILE A 14 13.74 -2.60 -2.59
N ILE A 15 14.85 -3.19 -3.04
CA ILE A 15 15.95 -3.67 -2.20
C ILE A 15 17.24 -2.88 -2.42
N ALA A 16 17.38 -2.15 -3.51
CA ALA A 16 18.55 -1.31 -3.77
C ALA A 16 18.15 0.06 -4.30
N ALA A 17 18.90 1.08 -3.91
CA ALA A 17 18.79 2.42 -4.47
C ALA A 17 20.14 3.13 -4.35
N THR A 18 20.39 4.06 -5.25
CA THR A 18 21.53 4.98 -5.19
C THR A 18 21.18 6.28 -5.91
N PHE A 19 21.78 7.38 -5.45
CA PHE A 19 21.68 8.68 -6.12
C PHE A 19 22.72 8.78 -7.24
N TRP A 20 22.33 9.43 -8.34
CA TRP A 20 23.18 9.82 -9.45
C TRP A 20 22.78 11.25 -9.88
N GLY A 21 23.42 12.26 -9.29
CA GLY A 21 23.03 13.66 -9.51
C GLY A 21 21.55 13.89 -9.17
N ASN A 22 20.76 14.34 -10.14
CA ASN A 22 19.32 14.60 -9.99
C ASN A 22 18.43 13.36 -10.21
N ILE A 23 19.03 12.17 -10.29
CA ILE A 23 18.36 10.91 -10.63
C ILE A 23 18.56 9.91 -9.50
N ILE A 24 17.53 9.11 -9.23
CA ILE A 24 17.63 7.93 -8.36
C ILE A 24 17.63 6.69 -9.24
N LEU A 25 18.64 5.85 -9.09
CA LEU A 25 18.65 4.50 -9.65
C LEU A 25 18.15 3.52 -8.59
N VAL A 26 17.17 2.70 -8.95
CA VAL A 26 16.44 1.82 -8.03
C VAL A 26 16.46 0.39 -8.56
N GLY A 27 16.92 -0.55 -7.74
CA GLY A 27 16.82 -1.99 -7.99
C GLY A 27 15.49 -2.52 -7.48
N GLU A 28 14.60 -2.88 -8.40
CA GLU A 28 13.29 -3.49 -8.11
C GLU A 28 13.22 -4.82 -8.85
N GLY A 29 13.18 -5.92 -8.09
CA GLY A 29 13.26 -7.26 -8.66
C GLY A 29 14.53 -7.42 -9.49
N ASP A 30 14.38 -7.89 -10.72
CA ASP A 30 15.41 -8.16 -11.70
C ASP A 30 15.86 -6.93 -12.53
N ARG A 31 15.29 -5.76 -12.26
CA ARG A 31 15.44 -4.54 -13.07
C ARG A 31 16.01 -3.37 -12.29
N VAL A 32 16.70 -2.48 -13.01
CA VAL A 32 17.12 -1.16 -12.54
C VAL A 32 16.23 -0.11 -13.19
N TYR A 33 15.62 0.75 -12.38
CA TYR A 33 14.77 1.86 -12.79
C TYR A 33 15.47 3.19 -12.50
N ALA A 34 15.24 4.20 -13.34
CA ALA A 34 15.66 5.58 -13.11
C ALA A 34 14.45 6.47 -12.80
N TYR A 35 14.56 7.31 -11.77
CA TYR A 35 13.55 8.31 -11.39
C TYR A 35 14.16 9.70 -11.29
N CYS A 36 13.44 10.71 -11.78
CA CYS A 36 13.84 12.12 -11.65
C CYS A 36 13.46 12.65 -10.26
N LEU A 37 14.36 13.35 -9.56
CA LEU A 37 14.08 13.91 -8.23
C LEU A 37 13.10 15.09 -8.24
N GLU A 38 13.05 15.87 -9.31
CA GLU A 38 12.16 17.04 -9.40
C GLU A 38 10.72 16.67 -9.70
N THR A 39 10.52 15.72 -10.63
CA THR A 39 9.18 15.33 -11.10
C THR A 39 8.68 14.04 -10.46
N LEU A 40 9.58 13.26 -9.85
CA LEU A 40 9.34 11.90 -9.33
C LEU A 40 8.88 10.89 -10.40
N ASN A 41 8.96 11.25 -11.67
CA ASN A 41 8.56 10.38 -12.77
C ASN A 41 9.67 9.37 -13.11
N GLN A 42 9.23 8.19 -13.56
CA GLN A 42 10.12 7.16 -14.07
C GLN A 42 10.69 7.61 -15.44
N MET A 43 12.01 7.61 -15.58
CA MET A 43 12.72 8.06 -16.79
C MET A 43 13.14 6.91 -17.72
N GLY A 44 13.21 5.68 -17.20
CA GLY A 44 13.66 4.51 -17.96
C GLY A 44 13.94 3.32 -17.05
N PHE A 45 14.13 2.14 -17.63
CA PHE A 45 14.57 0.95 -16.89
C PHE A 45 15.36 -0.01 -17.78
N GLN A 46 16.07 -0.94 -17.15
CA GLN A 46 16.81 -2.01 -17.81
C GLN A 46 16.79 -3.28 -16.97
N THR A 47 16.57 -4.43 -17.62
CA THR A 47 16.74 -5.74 -16.97
C THR A 47 18.22 -5.99 -16.71
N ALA A 48 18.56 -6.21 -15.44
CA ALA A 48 19.92 -6.50 -14.99
C ALA A 48 20.19 -8.00 -14.95
N PHE A 49 19.21 -8.80 -14.51
CA PHE A 49 19.34 -10.24 -14.34
C PHE A 49 18.12 -10.98 -14.90
N THR A 50 18.28 -12.27 -15.17
CA THR A 50 17.16 -13.13 -15.62
C THR A 50 16.57 -13.97 -14.50
N THR A 51 17.31 -14.18 -13.40
CA THR A 51 16.99 -15.16 -12.35
C THR A 51 17.23 -14.66 -10.92
N SER A 52 17.61 -13.40 -10.74
CA SER A 52 17.97 -12.85 -9.43
C SER A 52 17.47 -11.42 -9.28
N ASN A 53 17.23 -11.02 -8.03
CA ASN A 53 16.91 -9.64 -7.70
C ASN A 53 18.19 -8.79 -7.56
N VAL A 54 18.07 -7.48 -7.79
CA VAL A 54 19.16 -6.49 -7.69
C VAL A 54 19.38 -6.08 -6.23
N HIS A 55 20.35 -6.69 -5.53
CA HIS A 55 20.64 -6.36 -4.13
C HIS A 55 21.48 -5.09 -3.95
N GLY A 56 22.24 -4.66 -4.97
CA GLY A 56 23.05 -3.46 -4.88
C GLY A 56 23.43 -2.86 -6.23
N ILE A 57 23.68 -1.55 -6.21
CA ILE A 57 24.11 -0.74 -7.35
C ILE A 57 25.28 0.13 -6.88
N ARG A 58 26.38 0.14 -7.62
CA ARG A 58 27.58 0.96 -7.36
C ARG A 58 27.95 1.71 -8.61
N ILE A 59 27.96 3.02 -8.54
CA ILE A 59 28.12 3.88 -9.72
C ILE A 59 29.46 4.63 -9.67
N VAL A 60 29.99 4.93 -10.85
CA VAL A 60 31.08 5.90 -11.05
C VAL A 60 30.77 6.75 -12.29
N GLY A 61 31.23 8.00 -12.30
CA GLY A 61 31.00 8.95 -13.38
C GLY A 61 29.82 9.90 -13.14
N LYS A 62 29.99 11.17 -13.56
CA LYS A 62 29.00 12.24 -13.31
C LYS A 62 28.01 12.41 -14.46
N SER A 63 28.49 12.58 -15.70
CA SER A 63 27.67 12.76 -16.90
C SER A 63 27.10 11.45 -17.45
N VAL A 64 27.93 10.40 -17.46
CA VAL A 64 27.54 9.04 -17.79
C VAL A 64 27.90 8.18 -16.59
N ALA A 65 26.90 7.55 -15.97
CA ALA A 65 27.13 6.63 -14.86
C ALA A 65 27.49 5.25 -15.39
N THR A 66 28.65 4.72 -14.99
CA THR A 66 28.97 3.29 -15.14
C THR A 66 28.55 2.58 -13.86
N CYS A 67 27.60 1.66 -13.97
CA CYS A 67 26.93 1.00 -12.87
C CYS A 67 27.37 -0.46 -12.78
N ALA A 68 28.02 -0.84 -11.69
CA ALA A 68 28.16 -2.23 -11.28
C ALA A 68 26.90 -2.61 -10.50
N VAL A 69 26.12 -3.54 -11.07
CA VAL A 69 24.86 -4.00 -10.49
C VAL A 69 25.06 -5.45 -10.07
N PHE A 70 24.75 -5.77 -8.82
CA PHE A 70 24.95 -7.10 -8.26
C PHE A 70 23.71 -7.59 -7.51
N GLY A 71 23.54 -8.91 -7.48
CA GLY A 71 22.34 -9.56 -6.96
C GLY A 71 22.57 -11.05 -6.79
N SER A 72 22.28 -11.57 -5.59
CA SER A 72 22.68 -12.91 -5.16
C SER A 72 24.15 -13.19 -5.51
N ARG A 73 24.42 -14.11 -6.43
CA ARG A 73 25.76 -14.47 -6.93
C ARG A 73 26.07 -13.90 -8.33
N PHE A 74 25.31 -12.92 -8.80
CA PHE A 74 25.44 -12.35 -10.14
C PHE A 74 25.94 -10.91 -10.10
N LEU A 75 26.75 -10.56 -11.10
CA LEU A 75 27.27 -9.21 -11.34
C LEU A 75 27.11 -8.84 -12.81
N THR A 76 26.68 -7.63 -13.10
CA THR A 76 26.62 -7.04 -14.45
C THR A 76 27.14 -5.61 -14.42
N VAL A 77 27.62 -5.10 -15.55
CA VAL A 77 28.07 -3.71 -15.70
C VAL A 77 27.31 -3.07 -16.85
N MET A 78 26.71 -1.91 -16.59
CA MET A 78 25.94 -1.14 -17.57
C MET A 78 26.25 0.36 -17.47
N THR A 79 26.15 1.10 -18.56
CA THR A 79 26.13 2.57 -18.50
C THR A 79 24.70 3.09 -18.44
N ALA A 80 24.51 4.22 -17.77
CA ALA A 80 23.29 5.02 -17.81
C ALA A 80 23.63 6.44 -18.27
N GLU A 81 22.87 6.94 -19.24
CA GLU A 81 23.03 8.29 -19.81
C GLU A 81 21.65 8.95 -19.97
N VAL A 82 21.57 10.26 -19.72
CA VAL A 82 20.35 11.03 -19.94
C VAL A 82 20.29 11.42 -21.41
N SER A 83 19.27 10.96 -22.11
CA SER A 83 19.02 11.31 -23.51
C SER A 83 18.53 12.76 -23.66
N PRO A 84 18.60 13.35 -24.87
CA PRO A 84 18.02 14.67 -25.16
C PRO A 84 16.50 14.75 -24.89
N SER A 85 15.80 13.61 -24.88
CA SER A 85 14.37 13.51 -24.55
C SER A 85 14.08 13.43 -23.04
N SER A 86 15.07 13.69 -22.18
CA SER A 86 14.95 13.58 -20.71
C SER A 86 14.60 12.17 -20.20
N SER A 87 14.85 11.13 -20.99
CA SER A 87 14.75 9.72 -20.58
C SER A 87 16.14 9.15 -20.33
N VAL A 88 16.25 8.15 -19.45
CA VAL A 88 17.54 7.48 -19.18
C VAL A 88 17.67 6.25 -20.06
N VAL A 89 18.73 6.22 -20.85
CA VAL A 89 19.08 5.07 -21.70
C VAL A 89 20.17 4.27 -21.01
N PHE A 90 19.90 2.98 -20.84
CA PHE A 90 20.86 2.03 -20.29
C PHE A 90 21.52 1.23 -21.42
N LYS A 91 22.82 0.93 -21.26
CA LYS A 91 23.56 0.03 -22.16
C LYS A 91 24.33 -0.99 -21.34
N VAL A 92 23.99 -2.27 -21.50
CA VAL A 92 24.72 -3.37 -20.86
C VAL A 92 26.08 -3.54 -21.53
N ILE A 93 27.16 -3.34 -20.78
CA ILE A 93 28.55 -3.48 -21.24
C ILE A 93 29.04 -4.90 -20.98
N LEU A 94 28.72 -5.44 -19.80
CA LEU A 94 29.06 -6.78 -19.36
C LEU A 94 27.78 -7.55 -19.12
N GLN A 95 27.56 -8.65 -19.86
CA GLN A 95 26.46 -9.58 -19.56
C GLN A 95 26.64 -10.22 -18.17
N PRO A 96 25.55 -10.59 -17.47
CA PRO A 96 25.62 -11.13 -16.11
C PRO A 96 26.62 -12.29 -15.96
N VAL A 97 27.55 -12.14 -15.03
CA VAL A 97 28.53 -13.15 -14.64
C VAL A 97 28.12 -13.76 -13.31
N MET A 98 28.17 -15.09 -13.22
CA MET A 98 27.85 -15.86 -12.02
C MET A 98 29.12 -16.19 -11.24
N PHE A 99 29.11 -15.96 -9.93
CA PHE A 99 30.16 -16.33 -9.00
C PHE A 99 29.77 -17.59 -8.20
N ASP A 100 30.76 -18.23 -7.57
CA ASP A 100 30.61 -19.42 -6.72
C ASP A 100 29.92 -19.12 -5.38
N ASP A 101 29.84 -17.84 -5.02
CA ASP A 101 29.44 -17.36 -3.71
C ASP A 101 28.47 -16.17 -3.81
N TRP A 102 27.75 -15.89 -2.73
CA TRP A 102 26.86 -14.72 -2.64
C TRP A 102 27.68 -13.42 -2.57
N ILE A 103 27.26 -12.37 -3.28
CA ILE A 103 27.92 -11.07 -3.29
C ILE A 103 27.18 -10.14 -2.32
N TRP A 104 27.88 -9.69 -1.28
CA TRP A 104 27.34 -8.76 -0.28
C TRP A 104 27.64 -7.30 -0.61
N ASP A 105 28.82 -7.01 -1.16
CA ASP A 105 29.16 -5.66 -1.59
C ASP A 105 30.15 -5.65 -2.76
N VAL A 106 30.14 -4.54 -3.50
CA VAL A 106 31.04 -4.27 -4.63
C VAL A 106 31.64 -2.88 -4.46
N ALA A 107 32.92 -2.72 -4.81
CA ALA A 107 33.58 -1.42 -4.86
C ALA A 107 34.37 -1.26 -6.17
N TRP A 108 34.32 -0.07 -6.77
CA TRP A 108 35.20 0.29 -7.87
C TRP A 108 36.58 0.67 -7.33
N LEU A 109 37.63 0.15 -7.96
CA LEU A 109 39.02 0.37 -7.55
C LEU A 109 39.78 1.14 -8.62
N GLN A 110 40.43 2.23 -8.20
CA GLN A 110 41.35 3.00 -9.01
C GLN A 110 42.60 2.18 -9.35
N PRO A 111 43.18 2.36 -10.55
CA PRO A 111 44.48 1.79 -10.89
C PRO A 111 45.54 2.25 -9.88
N GLU A 112 46.39 1.33 -9.42
CA GLU A 112 47.51 1.68 -8.56
C GLU A 112 48.64 2.33 -9.37
N ALA A 113 49.31 3.34 -8.80
CA ALA A 113 50.47 3.95 -9.42
C ALA A 113 51.66 2.97 -9.46
N GLY A 114 52.02 2.49 -10.65
CA GLY A 114 53.14 1.58 -10.92
C GLY A 114 53.60 1.69 -12.39
N PRO A 115 54.71 1.04 -12.80
CA PRO A 115 55.18 1.11 -14.19
C PRO A 115 54.08 0.63 -15.14
N LEU A 116 53.76 1.48 -16.11
CA LEU A 116 52.67 1.32 -17.07
C LEU A 116 52.78 -0.05 -17.78
N VAL A 117 51.97 -1.01 -17.37
CA VAL A 117 51.69 -2.18 -18.21
C VAL A 117 50.72 -1.71 -19.30
N PRO A 118 51.04 -1.83 -20.60
CA PRO A 118 50.11 -1.44 -21.66
C PRO A 118 48.80 -2.23 -21.51
N GLY A 119 47.71 -1.51 -21.18
CA GLY A 119 46.37 -2.09 -21.02
C GLY A 119 45.69 -1.89 -19.66
N THR A 120 46.38 -1.44 -18.60
CA THR A 120 45.85 -1.44 -17.21
C THR A 120 45.44 -0.06 -16.65
N ASN A 121 44.94 0.86 -17.48
CA ASN A 121 44.52 2.21 -17.07
C ASN A 121 43.00 2.34 -16.81
N PHE A 122 42.32 1.26 -16.42
CA PHE A 122 40.88 1.27 -16.15
C PHE A 122 40.56 0.80 -14.73
N MET A 123 39.41 1.22 -14.21
CA MET A 123 38.95 0.83 -12.87
C MET A 123 38.62 -0.66 -12.82
N THR A 124 39.08 -1.34 -11.78
CA THR A 124 38.75 -2.76 -11.49
C THR A 124 37.67 -2.85 -10.40
N LEU A 125 37.22 -4.05 -10.04
CA LEU A 125 36.21 -4.26 -9.02
C LEU A 125 36.77 -5.05 -7.82
N ALA A 126 36.33 -4.71 -6.61
CA ALA A 126 36.40 -5.60 -5.46
C ALA A 126 35.02 -6.16 -5.15
N LEU A 127 34.94 -7.46 -4.83
CA LEU A 127 33.72 -8.19 -4.52
C LEU A 127 33.85 -8.81 -3.14
N CYS A 128 32.98 -8.46 -2.19
CA CYS A 128 32.90 -9.12 -0.89
C CYS A 128 31.90 -10.28 -0.95
N LEU A 129 32.40 -11.49 -0.70
CA LEU A 129 31.69 -12.75 -0.88
C LEU A 129 31.15 -13.32 0.45
N GLY A 130 30.12 -14.17 0.35
CA GLY A 130 29.34 -14.72 1.46
C GLY A 130 30.15 -15.44 2.54
N HIS A 131 31.24 -16.09 2.17
CA HIS A 131 32.12 -16.82 3.10
C HIS A 131 33.29 -15.97 3.63
N ASN A 132 33.09 -14.66 3.80
CA ASN A 132 34.10 -13.72 4.30
C ASN A 132 35.40 -13.72 3.47
N ARG A 133 35.24 -13.68 2.15
CA ARG A 133 36.33 -13.57 1.16
C ARG A 133 36.16 -12.28 0.37
N VAL A 134 37.26 -11.71 -0.11
CA VAL A 134 37.23 -10.56 -1.01
C VAL A 134 38.03 -10.88 -2.27
N ALA A 135 37.38 -10.74 -3.43
CA ALA A 135 38.01 -10.92 -4.73
C ALA A 135 38.34 -9.56 -5.36
N HIS A 136 39.58 -9.38 -5.81
CA HIS A 136 39.97 -8.33 -6.75
C HIS A 136 39.75 -8.85 -8.16
N TRP A 137 38.92 -8.17 -8.96
CA TRP A 137 38.40 -8.70 -10.20
C TRP A 137 38.51 -7.70 -11.35
N ASP A 138 39.08 -8.16 -12.46
CA ASP A 138 39.05 -7.46 -13.74
C ASP A 138 37.77 -7.83 -14.47
N TRP A 139 36.86 -6.86 -14.58
CA TRP A 139 35.55 -7.07 -15.18
C TRP A 139 35.55 -7.05 -16.71
N GLN A 140 36.60 -6.54 -17.35
CA GLN A 140 36.76 -6.55 -18.79
C GLN A 140 37.36 -7.89 -19.25
N ALA A 141 38.42 -8.33 -18.58
CA ALA A 141 39.05 -9.63 -18.83
C ALA A 141 38.25 -10.81 -18.24
N LYS A 142 37.31 -10.53 -17.33
CA LYS A 142 36.53 -11.50 -16.56
C LYS A 142 37.39 -12.45 -15.72
N GLN A 143 38.46 -11.92 -15.11
CA GLN A 143 39.44 -12.70 -14.36
C GLN A 143 39.65 -12.14 -12.95
N ALA A 144 39.86 -13.04 -11.99
CA ALA A 144 40.27 -12.66 -10.65
C ALA A 144 41.77 -12.30 -10.66
N LEU A 145 42.09 -11.10 -10.22
CA LEU A 145 43.46 -10.61 -10.00
C LEU A 145 44.00 -11.09 -8.65
N ALA A 146 43.13 -11.18 -7.64
CA ALA A 146 43.43 -11.75 -6.32
C ALA A 146 42.16 -12.27 -5.66
N LEU A 147 42.31 -13.28 -4.79
CA LEU A 147 41.24 -13.77 -3.92
C LEU A 147 41.81 -13.98 -2.51
N THR A 148 41.36 -13.16 -1.57
CA THR A 148 41.83 -13.22 -0.18
C THR A 148 40.70 -13.70 0.73
N SER A 149 41.00 -14.68 1.58
CA SER A 149 40.09 -15.13 2.65
C SER A 149 40.46 -14.48 3.97
N CYS A 150 39.48 -14.15 4.81
CA CYS A 150 39.75 -13.77 6.20
C CYS A 150 40.24 -14.99 7.01
N SER A 151 41.05 -14.76 8.06
CA SER A 151 41.43 -15.79 9.05
C SER A 151 40.20 -16.43 9.71
N ASP A 152 39.14 -15.64 9.84
CA ASP A 152 37.87 -16.03 10.44
C ASP A 152 36.89 -16.35 9.32
N TYR A 153 36.90 -17.62 8.91
CA TYR A 153 35.97 -18.12 7.91
C TYR A 153 34.56 -18.22 8.50
N CYS A 154 33.66 -17.34 8.05
CA CYS A 154 32.29 -17.25 8.56
C CYS A 154 31.29 -16.82 7.49
N LEU A 155 30.01 -17.12 7.73
CA LEU A 155 28.92 -16.61 6.90
C LEU A 155 28.64 -15.14 7.23
N LEU A 156 28.56 -14.34 6.18
CA LEU A 156 28.21 -12.93 6.24
C LEU A 156 26.72 -12.72 5.94
N TYR A 157 26.11 -11.75 6.60
CA TYR A 157 24.76 -11.24 6.29
C TYR A 157 24.80 -9.79 5.79
N THR A 158 25.98 -9.16 5.84
CA THR A 158 26.21 -7.82 5.30
C THR A 158 27.70 -7.56 5.16
N ALA A 159 28.05 -6.66 4.24
CA ALA A 159 29.40 -6.17 4.10
C ALA A 159 29.38 -4.73 3.57
N GLN A 160 30.45 -4.00 3.86
CA GLN A 160 30.79 -2.76 3.21
C GLN A 160 32.29 -2.75 2.90
N LEU A 161 32.62 -2.53 1.64
CA LEU A 161 33.98 -2.31 1.17
C LEU A 161 34.29 -0.82 1.18
N VAL A 162 35.37 -0.45 1.88
CA VAL A 162 35.73 0.95 2.14
C VAL A 162 37.16 1.19 1.66
N GLY A 163 37.33 2.06 0.66
CA GLY A 163 38.63 2.39 0.07
C GLY A 163 38.53 2.61 -1.44
N ALA A 164 39.59 3.16 -2.03
CA ALA A 164 39.63 3.49 -3.46
C ALA A 164 40.63 2.63 -4.26
N SER A 165 41.50 1.86 -3.60
CA SER A 165 42.48 0.96 -4.24
C SER A 165 42.61 -0.34 -3.46
N TRP A 166 43.13 -1.39 -4.10
CA TRP A 166 43.28 -2.70 -3.47
C TRP A 166 44.13 -2.65 -2.19
N LYS A 167 45.28 -1.94 -2.23
CA LYS A 167 46.14 -1.74 -1.05
C LYS A 167 45.46 -1.03 0.11
N GLN A 168 44.51 -0.13 -0.14
CA GLN A 168 43.84 0.66 0.90
C GLN A 168 42.46 0.10 1.30
N LEU A 169 42.02 -1.00 0.67
CA LEU A 169 40.68 -1.53 0.86
C LEU A 169 40.50 -2.12 2.26
N ILE A 170 39.43 -1.73 2.94
CA ILE A 170 39.01 -2.28 4.22
C ILE A 170 37.69 -3.01 3.99
N ALA A 171 37.61 -4.25 4.44
CA ALA A 171 36.36 -5.00 4.51
C ALA A 171 35.76 -4.83 5.91
N VAL A 172 34.60 -4.20 5.98
CA VAL A 172 33.76 -4.14 7.18
C VAL A 172 32.62 -5.12 7.00
N VAL A 173 32.58 -6.18 7.80
CA VAL A 173 31.64 -7.29 7.57
C VAL A 173 30.81 -7.58 8.81
N GLY A 174 29.52 -7.85 8.62
CA GLY A 174 28.61 -8.27 9.67
C GLY A 174 28.33 -9.76 9.57
N THR A 175 28.53 -10.45 10.69
CA THR A 175 28.49 -11.92 10.75
C THR A 175 27.16 -12.44 11.30
N VAL A 176 26.87 -13.72 11.02
CA VAL A 176 25.81 -14.47 11.72
C VAL A 176 26.09 -14.67 13.22
N TYR A 177 27.34 -14.44 13.65
CA TYR A 177 27.82 -14.62 15.02
C TYR A 177 27.72 -13.34 15.87
N ARG A 178 26.90 -12.36 15.46
CA ARG A 178 26.55 -11.15 16.25
C ARG A 178 27.69 -10.13 16.37
N GLU A 179 28.70 -10.26 15.51
CA GLU A 179 29.92 -9.46 15.54
C GLU A 179 30.12 -8.72 14.23
N VAL A 180 30.72 -7.53 14.33
CA VAL A 180 31.25 -6.81 13.17
C VAL A 180 32.77 -7.00 13.15
N LEU A 181 33.29 -7.48 12.02
CA LEU A 181 34.72 -7.69 11.81
C LEU A 181 35.27 -6.65 10.83
N LEU A 182 36.48 -6.16 11.07
CA LEU A 182 37.21 -5.30 10.15
C LEU A 182 38.56 -5.92 9.82
N TRP A 183 38.88 -6.00 8.53
CA TRP A 183 40.14 -6.55 8.04
C TRP A 183 40.53 -5.96 6.68
N VAL A 184 41.78 -6.19 6.25
CA VAL A 184 42.36 -5.57 5.04
C VAL A 184 42.77 -6.67 4.06
N PRO A 185 42.10 -6.80 2.88
CA PRO A 185 42.34 -7.90 1.95
C PRO A 185 43.72 -7.95 1.30
N SER A 186 44.44 -6.84 1.24
CA SER A 186 45.75 -6.74 0.60
C SER A 186 46.93 -7.15 1.50
N GLN A 187 46.71 -7.36 2.81
CA GLN A 187 47.80 -7.60 3.76
C GLN A 187 48.39 -9.00 3.70
N ALA A 188 47.55 -10.04 3.70
CA ALA A 188 47.95 -11.45 3.71
C ALA A 188 46.79 -12.33 3.20
N SER A 189 47.06 -13.59 2.89
CA SER A 189 46.02 -14.60 2.64
C SER A 189 46.37 -15.88 3.40
N PRO A 190 45.62 -16.26 4.47
CA PRO A 190 44.46 -15.56 5.01
C PRO A 190 44.81 -14.22 5.68
N ALA A 191 43.93 -13.22 5.54
CA ALA A 191 44.09 -11.90 6.15
C ALA A 191 43.59 -11.91 7.61
N PRO A 192 44.37 -11.41 8.60
CA PRO A 192 43.95 -11.39 9.99
C PRO A 192 42.82 -10.38 10.23
N VAL A 193 41.94 -10.69 11.18
CA VAL A 193 40.97 -9.72 11.71
C VAL A 193 41.70 -8.65 12.51
N LEU A 194 41.50 -7.37 12.16
CA LEU A 194 42.10 -6.24 12.86
C LEU A 194 41.23 -5.79 14.05
N HIS A 195 39.90 -5.75 13.85
CA HIS A 195 38.94 -5.35 14.89
C HIS A 195 37.75 -6.30 14.94
N ARG A 196 37.30 -6.59 16.16
CA ARG A 196 36.09 -7.35 16.46
C ARG A 196 35.20 -6.52 17.37
N LEU A 197 34.07 -6.06 16.83
CA LEU A 197 33.10 -5.28 17.58
C LEU A 197 31.97 -6.19 18.05
N THR A 198 31.86 -6.35 19.37
CA THR A 198 30.87 -7.19 20.03
C THR A 198 29.78 -6.36 20.71
N GLY A 199 28.59 -6.95 20.87
CA GLY A 199 27.58 -6.43 21.79
C GLY A 199 26.14 -6.65 21.33
N HIS A 200 25.92 -6.82 20.02
CA HIS A 200 24.63 -7.27 19.50
C HIS A 200 24.23 -8.64 20.06
N GLN A 201 22.93 -8.87 20.18
CA GLN A 201 22.36 -10.12 20.68
C GLN A 201 21.82 -11.03 19.59
N GLY A 202 21.91 -10.62 18.33
CA GLY A 202 21.65 -11.49 17.20
C GLY A 202 22.36 -11.02 15.93
N VAL A 203 21.88 -11.46 14.78
CA VAL A 203 22.60 -11.38 13.50
C VAL A 203 22.74 -9.92 13.04
N ILE A 204 23.84 -9.60 12.36
CA ILE A 204 24.10 -8.26 11.82
C ILE A 204 23.53 -8.14 10.39
N PHE A 205 22.61 -7.20 10.15
CA PHE A 205 21.97 -7.00 8.84
C PHE A 205 22.53 -5.84 8.01
N SER A 206 23.14 -4.86 8.66
CA SER A 206 23.80 -3.75 7.97
C SER A 206 24.98 -3.24 8.77
N VAL A 207 26.01 -2.83 8.05
CA VAL A 207 27.15 -2.07 8.55
C VAL A 207 27.34 -0.85 7.65
N SER A 208 27.64 0.30 8.26
CA SER A 208 27.98 1.52 7.54
C SER A 208 29.08 2.27 8.28
N PHE A 209 30.26 2.37 7.66
CA PHE A 209 31.41 3.08 8.17
C PHE A 209 31.57 4.44 7.48
N HIS A 210 31.27 5.51 8.23
CA HIS A 210 31.47 6.88 7.80
C HIS A 210 32.88 7.35 8.19
N VAL A 211 33.85 7.04 7.31
CA VAL A 211 35.29 7.26 7.54
C VAL A 211 35.65 8.70 7.93
N PRO A 212 35.13 9.77 7.27
CA PRO A 212 35.48 11.14 7.64
C PRO A 212 35.10 11.52 9.07
N GLN A 213 34.03 10.93 9.62
CA GLN A 213 33.61 11.16 11.01
C GLN A 213 34.15 10.11 11.98
N ARG A 214 34.85 9.09 11.47
CA ARG A 214 35.36 7.95 12.25
C ARG A 214 34.24 7.24 13.02
N LEU A 215 33.04 7.17 12.44
CA LEU A 215 31.87 6.52 13.05
C LEU A 215 31.44 5.32 12.22
N LEU A 216 31.23 4.18 12.87
CA LEU A 216 30.67 2.97 12.29
C LEU A 216 29.33 2.69 12.94
N CYS A 217 28.31 2.35 12.16
CA CYS A 217 27.06 1.85 12.71
C CYS A 217 26.75 0.44 12.22
N SER A 218 26.03 -0.31 13.06
CA SER A 218 25.55 -1.66 12.76
C SER A 218 24.11 -1.86 13.21
N THR A 219 23.37 -2.70 12.49
CA THR A 219 21.97 -3.04 12.79
C THR A 219 21.75 -4.54 12.92
N SER A 220 20.75 -4.95 13.69
CA SER A 220 20.53 -6.36 14.02
C SER A 220 19.05 -6.75 14.18
N ASP A 221 18.79 -8.06 14.20
CA ASP A 221 17.50 -8.65 14.60
C ASP A 221 17.16 -8.42 16.08
N ASP A 222 18.14 -8.04 16.90
CA ASP A 222 17.95 -7.61 18.30
C ASP A 222 17.24 -6.24 18.44
N ARG A 223 16.79 -5.67 17.30
CA ARG A 223 16.02 -4.42 17.17
C ARG A 223 16.83 -3.16 17.46
N SER A 224 18.15 -3.27 17.60
CA SER A 224 19.03 -2.15 17.92
C SER A 224 19.84 -1.66 16.72
N LEU A 225 20.14 -0.35 16.76
CA LEU A 225 21.21 0.29 16.00
C LEU A 225 22.35 0.59 16.98
N ARG A 226 23.56 0.10 16.70
CA ARG A 226 24.76 0.42 17.49
C ARG A 226 25.68 1.36 16.73
N VAL A 227 26.30 2.29 17.45
CA VAL A 227 27.25 3.26 16.88
C VAL A 227 28.57 3.15 17.63
N TYR A 228 29.66 3.05 16.88
CA TYR A 228 31.02 2.94 17.37
C TYR A 228 31.87 4.08 16.80
N ARG A 229 32.87 4.53 17.57
CA ARG A 229 33.83 5.55 17.16
C ARG A 229 35.23 4.96 17.09
N PHE A 230 35.94 5.26 16.01
CA PHE A 230 37.33 4.86 15.82
C PHE A 230 38.30 5.94 16.34
N HIS A 231 39.33 5.50 17.06
CA HIS A 231 40.39 6.33 17.63
C HIS A 231 41.76 5.83 17.16
N GLU A 232 42.64 6.74 16.75
CA GLU A 232 44.01 6.40 16.38
C GLU A 232 44.90 6.31 17.62
N ALA A 233 45.85 5.36 17.63
CA ALA A 233 46.83 5.27 18.71
C ALA A 233 47.79 6.47 18.69
N GLY A 234 47.91 7.16 19.82
CA GLY A 234 48.81 8.32 19.99
C GLY A 234 48.29 9.66 19.47
N GLY A 235 47.06 9.74 18.97
CA GLY A 235 46.41 11.01 18.64
C GLY A 235 46.03 11.83 19.89
N PRO A 236 45.88 13.16 19.80
CA PRO A 236 45.47 13.97 20.95
C PRO A 236 44.15 13.46 21.52
N SER A 237 44.15 13.19 22.84
CA SER A 237 42.95 12.81 23.58
C SER A 237 41.93 13.95 23.54
N ASN A 238 40.71 13.66 23.06
CA ASN A 238 39.49 14.44 23.26
C ASN A 238 39.36 15.83 22.60
N THR A 239 40.15 16.20 21.60
CA THR A 239 39.75 17.32 20.75
C THR A 239 38.84 16.80 19.63
N LEU A 240 37.56 17.18 19.68
CA LEU A 240 36.67 17.15 18.51
C LEU A 240 37.47 17.74 17.34
N PRO A 241 37.48 17.14 16.14
CA PRO A 241 37.99 17.86 14.97
C PRO A 241 37.20 19.16 14.91
N GLU A 242 37.89 20.29 15.09
CA GLU A 242 37.33 21.61 14.83
C GLU A 242 36.66 21.53 13.47
N ARG A 243 35.40 22.01 13.37
CA ARG A 243 34.60 22.00 12.15
C ARG A 243 35.49 22.42 10.99
N VAL A 244 35.94 21.47 10.17
CA VAL A 244 36.77 21.77 9.01
C VAL A 244 35.92 22.69 8.15
N GLY A 245 36.35 23.94 8.08
CA GLY A 245 35.73 24.96 7.26
C GLY A 245 35.59 24.45 5.83
N THR A 246 34.50 24.88 5.21
CA THR A 246 34.16 24.74 3.79
C THR A 246 35.40 24.73 2.90
N SER A 247 35.90 23.54 2.60
CA SER A 247 36.73 23.27 1.43
C SER A 247 36.06 22.13 0.69
N SER A 248 35.85 22.35 -0.60
CA SER A 248 35.07 21.55 -1.54
C SER A 248 35.74 20.18 -1.78
N ALA A 249 35.74 19.31 -0.77
CA ALA A 249 36.13 17.92 -0.91
C ALA A 249 34.93 17.12 -1.45
N THR A 250 34.94 16.96 -2.77
CA THR A 250 34.14 16.02 -3.55
C THR A 250 34.12 14.63 -2.93
N THR A 251 32.95 14.05 -2.66
CA THR A 251 32.82 12.64 -2.27
C THR A 251 31.68 12.01 -3.07
N ASN A 252 32.05 11.60 -4.29
CA ASN A 252 31.21 10.86 -5.22
C ASN A 252 30.50 9.70 -4.52
N SER A 253 29.27 9.44 -4.96
CA SER A 253 28.68 8.11 -5.00
C SER A 253 29.75 7.05 -5.32
N GLY A 254 30.11 6.23 -4.34
CA GLY A 254 31.10 5.16 -4.49
C GLY A 254 32.53 5.61 -4.80
N THR A 255 33.47 5.30 -3.89
CA THR A 255 34.91 5.10 -4.17
C THR A 255 35.71 6.30 -4.70
N ALA A 256 35.65 7.45 -4.02
CA ALA A 256 36.67 8.49 -4.20
C ALA A 256 36.83 9.38 -2.96
N SER A 257 37.37 8.82 -1.88
CA SER A 257 38.13 9.61 -0.91
C SER A 257 39.35 8.79 -0.50
N LEU A 258 40.53 9.41 -0.55
CA LEU A 258 41.67 8.89 0.19
C LEU A 258 41.20 8.75 1.64
N LEU A 259 41.33 7.56 2.21
CA LEU A 259 40.95 7.37 3.60
C LEU A 259 41.75 8.38 4.45
N PRO A 260 41.11 9.14 5.36
CA PRO A 260 41.84 10.03 6.28
C PRO A 260 42.85 9.27 7.13
N PHE A 261 42.73 7.93 7.21
CA PHE A 261 43.71 7.04 7.81
C PHE A 261 43.85 5.76 6.98
N GLY A 262 45.08 5.26 6.81
CA GLY A 262 45.36 4.04 6.05
C GLY A 262 45.20 2.74 6.85
N PRO A 263 45.35 1.57 6.21
CA PRO A 263 45.32 0.26 6.86
C PRO A 263 46.21 0.13 8.10
N ALA A 264 47.39 0.77 8.11
CA ALA A 264 48.33 0.74 9.23
C ALA A 264 47.78 1.49 10.46
N GLN A 265 47.15 2.65 10.26
CA GLN A 265 46.50 3.39 11.34
C GLN A 265 45.26 2.67 11.85
N LEU A 266 44.50 2.04 10.96
CA LEU A 266 43.39 1.17 11.37
C LEU A 266 43.90 0.04 12.27
N ALA A 267 45.00 -0.62 11.89
CA ALA A 267 45.56 -1.74 12.66
C ALA A 267 46.06 -1.33 14.06
N SER A 268 46.57 -0.11 14.24
CA SER A 268 47.06 0.38 15.54
C SER A 268 45.99 1.06 16.40
N GLY A 269 44.88 1.52 15.82
CA GLY A 269 43.80 2.20 16.53
C GLY A 269 42.87 1.27 17.32
N TRP A 270 41.75 1.79 17.80
CA TRP A 270 40.71 1.03 18.53
C TRP A 270 39.31 1.65 18.37
N PHE A 271 38.26 0.89 18.67
CA PHE A 271 36.87 1.34 18.62
C PHE A 271 36.23 1.45 20.01
N SER A 272 35.54 2.55 20.28
CA SER A 272 34.65 2.71 21.45
C SER A 272 33.18 2.59 21.05
N SER A 273 32.37 1.89 21.83
CA SER A 273 30.91 1.98 21.71
C SER A 273 30.41 3.36 22.14
N VAL A 274 29.64 4.03 21.29
CA VAL A 274 29.07 5.36 21.55
C VAL A 274 27.60 5.24 21.96
N HIS A 275 26.80 4.50 21.18
CA HIS A 275 25.37 4.36 21.42
C HIS A 275 24.86 2.95 21.13
N ALA A 276 23.81 2.56 21.85
CA ALA A 276 22.91 1.47 21.50
C ALA A 276 21.48 2.05 21.48
N LEU A 277 20.90 2.15 20.28
CA LEU A 277 19.69 2.90 20.00
C LEU A 277 18.53 1.92 19.78
N TYR A 278 17.44 2.10 20.55
CA TYR A 278 16.23 1.29 20.50
C TYR A 278 15.03 2.19 20.20
N GLY A 279 14.28 1.83 19.16
CA GLY A 279 13.12 2.60 18.69
C GLY A 279 12.31 1.87 17.63
N HIS A 280 12.93 0.90 16.96
CA HIS A 280 12.24 -0.08 16.14
C HIS A 280 11.58 -1.18 16.99
N GLU A 281 10.45 -1.68 16.52
CA GLU A 281 9.69 -2.76 17.17
C GLU A 281 10.04 -4.15 16.63
N SER A 282 10.73 -4.20 15.49
CA SER A 282 11.21 -5.42 14.85
C SER A 282 12.65 -5.26 14.35
N ARG A 283 13.12 -6.21 13.55
CA ARG A 283 14.46 -6.28 12.97
C ARG A 283 14.82 -4.97 12.24
N VAL A 284 16.05 -4.50 12.42
CA VAL A 284 16.55 -3.29 11.78
C VAL A 284 17.41 -3.66 10.58
N TRP A 285 16.96 -3.29 9.37
CA TRP A 285 17.56 -3.75 8.12
C TRP A 285 18.75 -2.91 7.68
N ARG A 286 18.68 -1.58 7.77
CA ARG A 286 19.75 -0.68 7.32
C ARG A 286 19.87 0.54 8.20
N ALA A 287 21.08 1.10 8.24
CA ALA A 287 21.34 2.39 8.85
C ALA A 287 22.35 3.21 8.04
N ALA A 288 22.32 4.52 8.21
CA ALA A 288 23.26 5.46 7.62
C ALA A 288 23.66 6.51 8.67
N ILE A 289 24.93 6.96 8.58
CA ILE A 289 25.47 8.04 9.40
C ILE A 289 25.57 9.27 8.52
N LEU A 290 25.01 10.39 8.98
CA LEU A 290 25.08 11.71 8.35
C LEU A 290 25.83 12.67 9.29
N ARG A 291 26.20 13.86 8.82
CA ARG A 291 26.88 14.89 9.64
C ARG A 291 26.12 15.31 10.88
N ASN A 292 24.80 15.34 10.83
CA ASN A 292 23.96 15.91 11.89
C ASN A 292 23.00 14.89 12.54
N CYS A 293 22.93 13.66 12.04
CA CYS A 293 21.99 12.66 12.53
C CYS A 293 22.39 11.23 12.13
N TYR A 294 21.71 10.24 12.71
CA TYR A 294 21.72 8.86 12.22
C TYR A 294 20.34 8.52 11.66
N LEU A 295 20.30 7.68 10.63
CA LEU A 295 19.08 7.13 10.05
C LEU A 295 19.06 5.62 10.23
N SER A 296 17.91 5.04 10.54
CA SER A 296 17.69 3.59 10.50
C SER A 296 16.33 3.23 9.92
N VAL A 297 16.26 2.07 9.28
CA VAL A 297 15.03 1.53 8.68
C VAL A 297 14.86 0.06 9.04
N GLY A 298 13.61 -0.38 9.22
CA GLY A 298 13.32 -1.70 9.78
C GLY A 298 12.15 -2.44 9.13
N GLU A 299 11.96 -3.68 9.59
CA GLU A 299 10.85 -4.54 9.20
C GLU A 299 9.49 -4.01 9.67
N ASP A 300 9.50 -3.26 10.76
CA ASP A 300 8.34 -2.58 11.32
C ASP A 300 7.76 -1.48 10.40
N GLY A 301 8.38 -1.25 9.24
CA GLY A 301 7.91 -0.29 8.25
C GLY A 301 8.21 1.16 8.65
N HIS A 302 9.13 1.37 9.59
CA HIS A 302 9.50 2.69 10.05
C HIS A 302 10.87 3.13 9.58
N ILE A 303 11.00 4.43 9.35
CA ILE A 303 12.29 5.14 9.33
C ILE A 303 12.42 5.94 10.62
N CYS A 304 13.54 5.77 11.30
CA CYS A 304 13.89 6.48 12.52
C CYS A 304 15.02 7.48 12.25
N PHE A 305 14.82 8.71 12.72
CA PHE A 305 15.78 9.80 12.69
C PHE A 305 16.32 10.00 14.09
N TRP A 306 17.63 9.88 14.26
CA TRP A 306 18.30 9.95 15.56
C TRP A 306 19.21 11.16 15.62
N GLY A 307 19.21 11.86 16.74
CA GLY A 307 20.18 12.91 17.00
C GLY A 307 21.56 12.33 17.25
N LEU A 308 22.60 13.14 17.01
CA LEU A 308 23.97 12.77 17.39
C LEU A 308 24.14 12.35 18.87
N PRO A 309 23.37 12.89 19.85
CA PRO A 309 23.38 12.41 21.23
C PRO A 309 22.75 11.02 21.43
N GLY A 310 22.14 10.43 20.41
CA GLY A 310 21.46 9.14 20.47
C GLY A 310 19.98 9.20 20.88
N ASN A 311 19.37 10.37 20.90
CA ASN A 311 17.92 10.49 21.13
C ASN A 311 17.14 10.28 19.83
N LEU A 312 15.98 9.61 19.90
CA LEU A 312 15.05 9.51 18.78
C LEU A 312 14.40 10.88 18.54
N ILE A 313 14.63 11.46 17.36
CA ILE A 313 14.07 12.76 16.95
C ILE A 313 12.69 12.55 16.33
N ASN A 314 12.58 11.62 15.40
CA ASN A 314 11.34 11.35 14.68
C ASN A 314 11.28 9.88 14.25
N ARG A 315 10.08 9.33 14.18
CA ARG A 315 9.77 8.00 13.66
C ARG A 315 8.61 8.13 12.68
N MET A 316 8.86 7.84 11.41
CA MET A 316 7.86 7.98 10.35
C MET A 316 7.58 6.63 9.71
N THR A 317 6.36 6.46 9.20
CA THR A 317 5.92 5.21 8.58
C THR A 317 6.12 5.29 7.06
N ALA A 318 6.69 4.24 6.46
CA ALA A 318 6.73 4.10 5.02
C ALA A 318 5.31 3.97 4.44
N PRO A 319 5.08 4.37 3.18
CA PRO A 319 3.84 4.12 2.47
C PRO A 319 3.37 2.66 2.63
N GLY A 320 2.14 2.48 3.12
CA GLY A 320 1.47 1.21 3.41
C GLY A 320 2.02 0.41 4.61
N GLY A 321 3.05 0.90 5.31
CA GLY A 321 3.61 0.26 6.51
C GLY A 321 4.27 -1.09 6.26
N GLY A 322 4.80 -1.33 5.06
CA GLY A 322 5.57 -2.54 4.75
C GLY A 322 7.04 -2.42 5.15
N SER A 323 7.73 -3.55 5.33
CA SER A 323 9.16 -3.62 5.66
C SER A 323 9.99 -2.77 4.69
N ILE A 324 10.91 -1.96 5.24
CA ILE A 324 11.81 -1.09 4.47
C ILE A 324 13.15 -1.81 4.27
N TRP A 325 13.40 -2.24 3.04
CA TRP A 325 14.60 -3.02 2.70
C TRP A 325 15.78 -2.15 2.30
N CYS A 326 15.52 -0.93 1.83
CA CYS A 326 16.52 -0.06 1.25
C CYS A 326 16.56 1.31 1.89
N LEU A 327 17.78 1.83 2.09
CA LEU A 327 18.10 3.19 2.48
C LEU A 327 19.29 3.67 1.63
N ALA A 328 19.14 4.81 0.98
CA ALA A 328 20.20 5.53 0.29
C ALA A 328 20.15 7.00 0.69
N VAL A 329 21.31 7.66 0.75
CA VAL A 329 21.44 9.07 1.14
C VAL A 329 22.17 9.81 0.03
N SER A 330 21.74 11.04 -0.27
CA SER A 330 22.39 11.90 -1.26
C SER A 330 23.78 12.37 -0.79
N GLU A 331 24.65 12.76 -1.73
CA GLU A 331 26.02 13.19 -1.42
C GLU A 331 26.06 14.42 -0.49
N ASP A 332 25.07 15.31 -0.61
CA ASP A 332 24.92 16.49 0.26
C ASP A 332 24.22 16.18 1.60
N GLU A 333 23.76 14.94 1.81
CA GLU A 333 23.04 14.46 2.99
C GLU A 333 21.71 15.17 3.26
N THR A 334 21.13 15.85 2.27
CA THR A 334 19.85 16.57 2.41
C THR A 334 18.66 15.66 2.10
N LEU A 335 18.86 14.64 1.27
CA LEU A 335 17.83 13.72 0.82
C LEU A 335 18.17 12.28 1.22
N ALA A 336 17.14 11.53 1.60
CA ALA A 336 17.22 10.08 1.74
C ALA A 336 16.11 9.41 0.93
N VAL A 337 16.41 8.26 0.32
CA VAL A 337 15.44 7.43 -0.39
C VAL A 337 15.27 6.11 0.34
N THR A 338 14.03 5.68 0.49
CA THR A 338 13.69 4.36 1.05
C THR A 338 12.86 3.54 0.09
N GLY A 339 13.28 2.29 -0.11
CA GLY A 339 12.54 1.27 -0.84
C GLY A 339 11.92 0.28 0.12
N SER A 340 10.62 0.02 -0.05
CA SER A 340 9.84 -0.83 0.86
C SER A 340 9.15 -1.97 0.14
N SER A 341 8.48 -2.81 0.93
CA SER A 341 7.68 -3.92 0.42
C SER A 341 6.55 -3.43 -0.48
N GLY A 342 6.16 -4.23 -1.47
CA GLY A 342 5.05 -3.89 -2.34
C GLY A 342 5.34 -2.78 -3.35
N SER A 343 6.60 -2.60 -3.74
CA SER A 343 7.03 -1.61 -4.73
C SER A 343 6.95 -0.14 -4.26
N ALA A 344 6.81 0.10 -2.94
CA ALA A 344 6.75 1.46 -2.39
C ALA A 344 8.13 2.15 -2.38
N LEU A 345 8.16 3.40 -2.84
CA LEU A 345 9.35 4.24 -2.93
C LEU A 345 9.07 5.63 -2.34
N SER A 346 9.93 6.08 -1.42
CA SER A 346 9.79 7.37 -0.75
C SER A 346 11.07 8.17 -0.78
N LEU A 347 10.91 9.49 -0.81
CA LEU A 347 11.96 10.50 -0.70
C LEU A 347 11.75 11.27 0.61
N TRP A 348 12.83 11.55 1.32
CA TRP A 348 12.81 12.19 2.64
C TRP A 348 13.75 13.39 2.64
N HIS A 349 13.21 14.56 2.98
CA HIS A 349 13.96 15.79 3.15
C HIS A 349 14.49 15.82 4.59
N VAL A 350 15.72 15.34 4.78
CA VAL A 350 16.29 15.06 6.11
C VAL A 350 16.29 16.31 7.02
N PRO A 351 16.73 17.50 6.58
CA PRO A 351 16.71 18.69 7.43
C PRO A 351 15.31 19.13 7.83
N GLU A 352 14.33 18.99 6.93
CA GLU A 352 12.94 19.35 7.20
C GLU A 352 12.36 18.45 8.30
N VAL A 353 12.51 17.13 8.16
CA VAL A 353 12.01 16.14 9.12
C VAL A 353 12.62 16.35 10.51
N ILE A 354 13.93 16.61 10.58
CA ILE A 354 14.62 16.91 11.84
C ILE A 354 14.14 18.23 12.44
N SER A 355 13.90 19.25 11.62
CA SER A 355 13.43 20.55 12.11
C SER A 355 12.02 20.52 12.69
N GLN A 356 11.18 19.57 12.25
CA GLN A 356 9.78 19.47 12.69
C GLN A 356 9.65 19.14 14.19
N SER A 357 10.51 18.29 14.75
CA SER A 357 10.43 17.89 16.16
C SER A 357 10.67 19.04 17.14
N ASN A 358 11.35 20.10 16.70
CA ASN A 358 11.80 21.20 17.56
C ASN A 358 10.90 22.45 17.47
N LYS A 359 9.75 22.37 16.78
CA LYS A 359 8.85 23.52 16.53
C LYS A 359 7.60 23.55 17.44
N THR A 360 7.61 22.82 18.55
CA THR A 360 6.50 22.87 19.51
C THR A 360 6.63 24.11 20.39
N THR A 361 5.68 25.03 20.25
CA THR A 361 5.57 26.22 21.09
C THR A 361 4.52 25.99 22.17
N TRP A 362 4.89 26.31 23.41
CA TRP A 362 3.98 26.26 24.56
C TRP A 362 3.56 27.68 24.93
N ILE A 363 2.26 27.95 24.88
CA ILE A 363 1.69 29.22 25.33
C ILE A 363 1.16 29.02 26.75
N GLU A 364 1.82 29.67 27.72
CA GLU A 364 1.37 29.75 29.11
C GLU A 364 0.31 30.85 29.21
N ALA A 365 -0.96 30.46 29.14
CA ALA A 365 -1.99 31.43 28.79
C ALA A 365 -2.49 32.28 29.97
N PHE A 366 -2.39 31.83 31.24
CA PHE A 366 -2.92 32.55 32.40
C PHE A 366 -2.18 32.14 33.69
N LYS A 367 -1.31 32.99 34.24
CA LYS A 367 -0.63 32.76 35.54
C LYS A 367 -1.27 33.51 36.71
N ASP A 368 -1.96 34.61 36.42
CA ASP A 368 -2.56 35.49 37.42
C ASP A 368 -4.06 35.64 37.14
N GLY A 369 -4.93 35.17 38.04
CA GLY A 369 -6.36 35.54 38.04
C GLY A 369 -7.39 34.46 37.71
N GLY A 370 -7.17 33.17 37.98
CA GLY A 370 -8.24 32.13 37.99
C GLY A 370 -8.89 31.76 36.64
N ASP A 371 -8.68 32.55 35.58
CA ASP A 371 -9.13 32.26 34.21
C ASP A 371 -8.21 31.26 33.50
N PHE A 372 -8.74 30.50 32.56
CA PHE A 372 -8.00 29.45 31.83
C PHE A 372 -8.60 29.20 30.43
N PRO A 373 -7.83 28.67 29.47
CA PRO A 373 -8.33 28.43 28.12
C PRO A 373 -9.28 27.23 28.14
N ARG A 374 -10.47 27.39 27.57
CA ARG A 374 -11.50 26.36 27.53
C ARG A 374 -11.61 25.71 26.16
N ASN A 375 -11.63 26.54 25.12
CA ASN A 375 -11.69 26.09 23.73
C ASN A 375 -10.70 26.88 22.87
N LEU A 376 -10.27 26.29 21.76
CA LEU A 376 -9.42 26.93 20.76
C LEU A 376 -9.84 26.56 19.35
N ALA A 377 -9.47 27.41 18.40
CA ALA A 377 -9.76 27.29 16.99
C ALA A 377 -8.68 28.00 16.17
N ILE A 378 -8.48 27.58 14.93
CA ILE A 378 -7.53 28.19 13.99
C ILE A 378 -8.31 28.83 12.83
N LEU A 379 -8.11 30.14 12.63
CA LEU A 379 -8.69 30.89 11.52
C LEU A 379 -7.65 31.19 10.44
N ASN A 380 -8.12 31.25 9.19
CA ASN A 380 -7.33 31.70 8.06
C ASN A 380 -7.56 33.20 7.84
N THR A 381 -6.55 34.01 8.16
CA THR A 381 -6.58 35.46 8.03
C THR A 381 -5.76 35.89 6.82
N CYS A 382 -6.39 35.92 5.65
CA CYS A 382 -5.76 36.30 4.37
C CYS A 382 -4.47 35.52 4.06
N GLY A 383 -4.48 34.21 4.24
CA GLY A 383 -3.34 33.33 3.97
C GLY A 383 -2.42 33.05 5.17
N SER A 384 -2.58 33.79 6.28
CA SER A 384 -1.88 33.51 7.54
C SER A 384 -2.81 32.81 8.53
N LEU A 385 -2.30 31.81 9.25
CA LEU A 385 -3.09 31.12 10.28
C LEU A 385 -2.99 31.85 11.63
N SER A 386 -4.13 32.20 12.23
CA SER A 386 -4.25 32.84 13.55
C SER A 386 -4.93 31.91 14.55
N LEU A 387 -4.44 31.88 15.78
CA LEU A 387 -5.03 31.07 16.86
C LEU A 387 -6.06 31.90 17.63
N ILE A 388 -7.28 31.39 17.76
CA ILE A 388 -8.33 31.96 18.58
C ILE A 388 -8.55 31.09 19.82
N VAL A 389 -8.71 31.72 20.98
CA VAL A 389 -8.89 31.04 22.26
C VAL A 389 -10.07 31.65 23.01
N SER A 390 -11.02 30.81 23.40
CA SER A 390 -12.10 31.16 24.32
C SER A 390 -11.72 30.71 25.74
N THR A 391 -11.92 31.62 26.70
CA THR A 391 -11.52 31.45 28.10
C THR A 391 -12.70 31.09 29.00
N ASN A 392 -12.41 30.71 30.24
CA ASN A 392 -13.43 30.41 31.23
C ASN A 392 -14.22 31.66 31.66
N GLU A 393 -13.64 32.85 31.63
CA GLU A 393 -14.33 34.11 31.92
C GLU A 393 -15.12 34.70 30.73
N GLY A 394 -15.24 33.96 29.62
CA GLY A 394 -15.99 34.41 28.45
C GLY A 394 -15.25 35.43 27.58
N ARG A 395 -13.92 35.58 27.75
CA ARG A 395 -13.06 36.36 26.86
C ARG A 395 -12.71 35.56 25.62
N LEU A 396 -12.72 36.22 24.47
CA LEU A 396 -12.19 35.71 23.21
C LEU A 396 -10.89 36.43 22.86
N LEU A 397 -9.84 35.65 22.70
CA LEU A 397 -8.49 36.14 22.49
C LEU A 397 -7.96 35.68 21.15
N ARG A 398 -7.25 36.56 20.47
CA ARG A 398 -6.48 36.26 19.26
C ARG A 398 -4.99 36.25 19.58
N TRP A 399 -4.32 35.21 19.12
CA TRP A 399 -2.87 35.12 19.09
C TRP A 399 -2.36 35.24 17.65
N SER A 400 -1.60 36.31 17.41
CA SER A 400 -0.82 36.43 16.17
C SER A 400 0.49 35.65 16.34
N LEU A 401 0.66 34.58 15.57
CA LEU A 401 1.75 33.62 15.73
C LEU A 401 3.08 34.07 15.03
N GLY A 402 3.30 35.38 14.86
CA GLY A 402 4.31 35.92 13.94
C GLY A 402 5.68 36.35 14.48
N GLY A 403 6.10 36.03 15.70
CA GLY A 403 7.38 36.57 16.25
C GLY A 403 8.18 35.64 17.17
N PRO A 404 9.51 35.83 17.27
CA PRO A 404 10.41 35.05 18.14
C PRO A 404 10.21 35.28 19.65
N ALA A 405 9.37 36.25 20.04
CA ALA A 405 9.14 36.66 21.44
C ALA A 405 7.77 36.24 22.00
N GLY A 406 7.15 35.18 21.46
CA GLY A 406 5.79 34.79 21.83
C GLY A 406 4.76 35.70 21.15
N GLY A 407 3.72 35.11 20.58
CA GLY A 407 2.74 35.83 19.76
C GLY A 407 2.09 37.00 20.50
N LYS A 408 1.79 38.09 19.78
CA LYS A 408 1.01 39.22 20.31
C LYS A 408 -0.40 38.72 20.64
N ARG A 409 -0.82 38.94 21.89
CA ARG A 409 -2.16 38.63 22.39
C ARG A 409 -3.04 39.87 22.25
N GLU A 410 -4.19 39.70 21.63
CA GLU A 410 -5.23 40.72 21.49
C GLU A 410 -6.55 40.17 22.06
N GLU A 411 -7.21 40.95 22.92
CA GLU A 411 -8.57 40.62 23.37
C GLU A 411 -9.55 41.22 22.37
N LEU A 412 -10.38 40.36 21.76
CA LEU A 412 -11.37 40.78 20.77
C LEU A 412 -12.63 41.30 21.46
N PHE A 413 -13.17 40.51 22.39
CA PHE A 413 -14.29 40.91 23.24
C PHE A 413 -14.46 39.97 24.44
N ARG A 414 -15.31 40.39 25.38
CA ARG A 414 -15.79 39.60 26.53
C ARG A 414 -17.32 39.58 26.55
N ARG A 415 -17.90 38.41 26.85
CA ARG A 415 -19.35 38.23 27.03
C ARG A 415 -19.66 37.30 28.18
N ASP A 416 -20.59 37.69 29.05
CA ASP A 416 -20.95 36.93 30.25
C ASP A 416 -21.61 35.57 29.93
N TYR A 417 -22.35 35.48 28.82
CA TYR A 417 -23.00 34.21 28.43
C TYR A 417 -22.01 33.15 27.89
N LEU A 418 -20.76 33.54 27.62
CA LEU A 418 -19.66 32.62 27.27
C LEU A 418 -18.84 32.21 28.50
N ALA A 419 -19.08 32.81 29.66
CA ALA A 419 -18.39 32.46 30.89
C ALA A 419 -18.82 31.06 31.36
N SER A 420 -17.88 30.29 31.90
CA SER A 420 -18.01 28.90 32.36
C SER A 420 -18.36 27.85 31.28
N TYR A 421 -18.92 28.27 30.15
CA TYR A 421 -19.34 27.39 29.07
C TYR A 421 -19.33 28.12 27.73
N SER A 422 -18.57 27.57 26.78
CA SER A 422 -18.58 27.99 25.38
C SER A 422 -18.43 26.77 24.47
N VAL A 423 -18.99 26.86 23.27
CA VAL A 423 -18.71 25.94 22.16
C VAL A 423 -18.21 26.74 20.96
N LEU A 424 -17.34 26.15 20.17
CA LEU A 424 -16.71 26.77 19.00
C LEU A 424 -16.90 25.90 17.75
N ALA A 425 -17.13 26.56 16.61
CA ALA A 425 -17.08 25.92 15.30
C ALA A 425 -16.49 26.87 14.26
N VAL A 426 -15.59 26.36 13.43
CA VAL A 426 -14.91 27.11 12.36
C VAL A 426 -15.51 26.72 11.01
N SER A 427 -15.68 27.68 10.11
CA SER A 427 -16.19 27.40 8.76
C SER A 427 -15.18 26.61 7.91
N PRO A 428 -15.59 25.90 6.85
CA PRO A 428 -14.66 25.11 6.04
C PRO A 428 -13.52 25.94 5.42
N SER A 429 -13.80 27.17 4.96
CA SER A 429 -12.80 28.15 4.50
C SER A 429 -11.94 28.72 5.64
N ARG A 430 -12.36 28.50 6.89
CA ARG A 430 -11.79 29.05 8.13
C ARG A 430 -11.81 30.57 8.20
N SER A 431 -12.72 31.21 7.46
CA SER A 431 -12.92 32.66 7.45
C SER A 431 -13.90 33.12 8.51
N TYR A 432 -14.79 32.21 8.97
CA TYR A 432 -15.77 32.50 10.00
C TYR A 432 -15.60 31.60 11.23
N LEU A 433 -15.94 32.15 12.41
CA LEU A 433 -16.00 31.47 13.69
C LEU A 433 -17.37 31.68 14.31
N ALA A 434 -18.00 30.60 14.76
CA ALA A 434 -19.23 30.64 15.54
C ALA A 434 -18.96 30.25 16.99
N LEU A 435 -19.54 31.02 17.91
CA LEU A 435 -19.46 30.85 19.36
C LEU A 435 -20.85 30.63 19.93
N GLY A 436 -21.03 29.58 20.73
CA GLY A 436 -22.30 29.31 21.43
C GLY A 436 -22.15 29.40 22.95
N GLY A 437 -23.11 30.03 23.61
CA GLY A 437 -23.10 30.25 25.07
C GLY A 437 -24.12 29.43 25.88
N ILE A 438 -24.06 29.58 27.20
CA ILE A 438 -24.97 28.89 28.14
C ILE A 438 -26.41 29.42 28.13
N LYS A 439 -26.59 30.68 27.71
CA LYS A 439 -27.90 31.35 27.58
C LYS A 439 -28.48 31.28 26.16
N GLY A 440 -27.97 30.39 25.31
CA GLY A 440 -28.51 30.19 23.94
C GLY A 440 -28.09 31.24 22.91
N HIS A 441 -27.18 32.12 23.29
CA HIS A 441 -26.61 33.12 22.40
C HIS A 441 -25.61 32.48 21.44
N VAL A 442 -25.68 32.85 20.16
CA VAL A 442 -24.71 32.54 19.14
C VAL A 442 -24.10 33.84 18.61
N ALA A 443 -22.76 33.90 18.63
CA ALA A 443 -21.99 35.02 18.10
C ALA A 443 -21.18 34.56 16.89
N ILE A 444 -21.24 35.31 15.80
CA ILE A 444 -20.51 35.04 14.56
C ILE A 444 -19.43 36.08 14.36
N ILE A 445 -18.24 35.61 14.03
CA ILE A 445 -17.07 36.42 13.81
C ILE A 445 -16.54 36.12 12.43
N ARG A 446 -16.23 37.18 11.66
CA ARG A 446 -15.60 37.09 10.36
C ARG A 446 -14.16 37.58 10.45
N CYS A 447 -13.27 36.94 9.71
CA CYS A 447 -11.98 37.51 9.39
C CYS A 447 -12.07 38.25 8.05
N GLY A 448 -12.04 39.58 8.11
CA GLY A 448 -12.04 40.44 6.93
C GLY A 448 -10.65 40.63 6.29
N PRO A 449 -10.59 41.37 5.17
CA PRO A 449 -9.34 41.79 4.52
C PRO A 449 -8.41 42.51 5.52
N GLY A 450 -7.09 42.29 5.44
CA GLY A 450 -6.13 42.93 6.33
C GLY A 450 -6.01 42.28 7.73
N GLN A 451 -6.51 41.04 7.88
CA GLN A 451 -6.53 40.30 9.14
C GLN A 451 -7.40 40.92 10.25
N ALA A 452 -8.34 41.81 9.93
CA ALA A 452 -9.28 42.31 10.91
C ALA A 452 -10.24 41.20 11.33
N VAL A 453 -10.43 41.01 12.64
CA VAL A 453 -11.39 40.04 13.19
C VAL A 453 -12.54 40.83 13.77
N THR A 454 -13.72 40.76 13.14
CA THR A 454 -14.89 41.55 13.48
C THR A 454 -16.02 40.66 13.97
N LEU A 455 -16.73 41.13 15.00
CA LEU A 455 -17.99 40.52 15.41
C LEU A 455 -19.07 40.96 14.41
N CYS A 456 -19.59 40.01 13.64
CA CYS A 456 -20.60 40.27 12.61
C CYS A 456 -22.00 40.34 13.20
N SER A 457 -22.32 39.37 14.05
CA SER A 457 -23.67 39.20 14.56
C SER A 457 -23.70 38.48 15.90
N GLU A 458 -24.73 38.76 16.69
CA GLU A 458 -24.89 38.23 18.04
C GLU A 458 -26.39 38.13 18.35
N TRP A 459 -26.90 36.90 18.51
CA TRP A 459 -28.34 36.64 18.64
C TRP A 459 -28.63 35.52 19.63
N GLN A 460 -29.73 35.61 20.38
CA GLN A 460 -30.22 34.51 21.22
C GLN A 460 -31.12 33.59 20.40
N LEU A 461 -30.54 32.49 19.89
CA LEU A 461 -31.25 31.53 19.03
C LEU A 461 -31.96 30.41 19.81
N HIS A 462 -31.56 30.15 21.05
CA HIS A 462 -32.09 29.03 21.84
C HIS A 462 -32.55 29.46 23.24
N GLU A 463 -33.61 28.83 23.74
CA GLU A 463 -34.04 28.94 25.14
C GLU A 463 -33.25 27.96 26.03
N GLY A 464 -31.98 28.25 26.24
CA GLY A 464 -31.05 27.44 27.04
C GLY A 464 -29.71 27.23 26.35
N ARG A 465 -28.85 26.35 26.88
CA ARG A 465 -27.47 26.23 26.41
C ARG A 465 -27.38 25.77 24.94
N VAL A 466 -26.45 26.38 24.19
CA VAL A 466 -26.05 25.88 22.87
C VAL A 466 -25.18 24.64 23.03
N HIS A 467 -25.62 23.50 22.54
CA HIS A 467 -24.94 22.21 22.66
C HIS A 467 -23.85 21.99 21.61
N SER A 468 -24.08 22.44 20.38
CA SER A 468 -23.14 22.29 19.27
C SER A 468 -23.42 23.33 18.18
N ILE A 469 -22.40 23.67 17.40
CA ILE A 469 -22.53 24.45 16.18
C ILE A 469 -21.77 23.72 15.07
N ARG A 470 -22.31 23.69 13.85
CA ARG A 470 -21.69 23.08 12.67
C ARG A 470 -21.88 23.99 11.47
N TRP A 471 -20.79 24.36 10.82
CA TRP A 471 -20.86 25.07 9.54
C TRP A 471 -21.28 24.09 8.45
N VAL A 472 -22.17 24.53 7.56
CA VAL A 472 -22.70 23.72 6.47
C VAL A 472 -22.41 24.30 5.08
N SER A 473 -22.08 25.59 5.01
CA SER A 473 -21.67 26.29 3.79
C SER A 473 -20.77 27.47 4.13
N ASP A 474 -19.83 27.79 3.24
CA ASP A 474 -19.07 29.06 3.26
C ASP A 474 -19.68 30.12 2.34
N ASP A 475 -20.40 29.72 1.30
CA ASP A 475 -20.93 30.61 0.27
C ASP A 475 -22.34 30.17 -0.20
N PRO A 476 -23.41 30.85 0.24
CA PRO A 476 -23.39 31.84 1.32
C PRO A 476 -23.03 31.18 2.67
N PRO A 477 -22.42 31.91 3.61
CA PRO A 477 -22.02 31.39 4.91
C PRO A 477 -23.24 30.95 5.74
N ALA A 478 -23.30 29.66 6.08
CA ALA A 478 -24.41 29.08 6.82
C ALA A 478 -23.95 28.07 7.88
N TYR A 479 -24.67 28.04 9.00
CA TYR A 479 -24.37 27.17 10.13
C TYR A 479 -25.64 26.63 10.79
N LEU A 480 -25.49 25.47 11.41
CA LEU A 480 -26.51 24.77 12.19
C LEU A 480 -26.12 24.83 13.66
N SER A 481 -26.98 25.41 14.50
CA SER A 481 -26.82 25.45 15.95
C SER A 481 -27.81 24.50 16.63
N SER A 482 -27.37 23.73 17.62
CA SER A 482 -28.25 22.81 18.38
C SER A 482 -28.46 23.31 19.81
N GLY A 483 -29.71 23.39 20.24
CA GLY A 483 -30.12 23.75 21.60
C GLY A 483 -30.64 22.56 22.41
N PRO A 484 -31.30 22.83 23.54
CA PRO A 484 -31.94 21.80 24.36
C PRO A 484 -32.99 21.01 23.58
N ASN A 485 -33.30 19.80 24.05
CA ASN A 485 -34.33 18.94 23.47
C ASN A 485 -34.14 18.57 21.99
N GLY A 486 -32.93 18.73 21.43
CA GLY A 486 -32.63 18.37 20.06
C GLY A 486 -33.13 19.35 19.00
N VAL A 487 -33.58 20.54 19.41
CA VAL A 487 -33.95 21.63 18.48
C VAL A 487 -32.68 22.15 17.83
N MET A 488 -32.71 22.30 16.52
CA MET A 488 -31.62 22.80 15.70
C MET A 488 -32.11 23.96 14.86
N VAL A 489 -31.31 25.01 14.76
CA VAL A 489 -31.63 26.19 13.96
C VAL A 489 -30.58 26.33 12.88
N LEU A 490 -31.01 26.27 11.62
CA LEU A 490 -30.20 26.54 10.44
C LEU A 490 -30.27 28.04 10.14
N SER A 491 -29.11 28.69 10.14
CA SER A 491 -29.00 30.15 9.98
C SER A 491 -28.02 30.49 8.86
N ARG A 492 -28.32 31.54 8.11
CA ARG A 492 -27.45 32.12 7.08
C ARG A 492 -26.99 33.51 7.53
N VAL A 493 -25.73 33.83 7.28
CA VAL A 493 -25.21 35.18 7.53
C VAL A 493 -25.41 35.98 6.25
N ALA A 494 -26.11 37.12 6.34
CA ALA A 494 -26.39 37.98 5.19
C ALA A 494 -25.11 38.66 4.68
N GLU A 495 -25.02 38.88 3.36
CA GLU A 495 -23.93 39.66 2.75
C GLU A 495 -24.10 41.16 3.04
N GLU A 496 -22.99 41.87 3.24
CA GLU A 496 -22.98 43.34 3.41
C GLU A 496 -23.60 44.04 2.19
N VAL A 497 -24.80 44.63 2.35
CA VAL A 497 -25.41 45.48 1.30
C VAL A 497 -24.93 46.94 1.38
N SER A 498 -24.35 47.38 2.50
CA SER A 498 -23.73 48.71 2.66
C SER A 498 -23.00 48.78 4.00
N GLY A 499 -21.71 49.14 4.00
CA GLY A 499 -20.77 49.01 5.13
C GLY A 499 -21.02 49.87 6.39
N GLU A 500 -22.27 50.11 6.79
CA GLU A 500 -22.64 50.83 8.01
C GLU A 500 -23.59 50.05 8.94
N GLU A 501 -24.16 48.90 8.53
CA GLU A 501 -25.00 48.05 9.39
C GLU A 501 -24.35 46.67 9.68
N PRO A 502 -24.52 46.09 10.89
CA PRO A 502 -24.02 44.75 11.20
C PRO A 502 -24.69 43.70 10.30
N GLU A 503 -23.92 42.70 9.84
CA GLU A 503 -24.44 41.58 9.03
C GLU A 503 -25.63 40.93 9.75
N SER A 504 -26.83 40.97 9.14
CA SER A 504 -28.01 40.31 9.70
C SER A 504 -27.86 38.78 9.62
N VAL A 505 -28.52 38.07 10.55
CA VAL A 505 -28.61 36.61 10.50
C VAL A 505 -30.02 36.25 10.12
N ASP A 506 -30.16 35.61 8.97
CA ASP A 506 -31.44 35.13 8.48
C ASP A 506 -31.65 33.71 9.00
N LEU A 507 -32.77 33.51 9.71
CA LEU A 507 -33.16 32.20 10.19
C LEU A 507 -33.82 31.44 9.05
N TYR A 508 -33.20 30.35 8.63
CA TYR A 508 -33.57 29.65 7.41
C TYR A 508 -34.54 28.50 7.67
N ALA A 509 -34.29 27.72 8.74
CA ALA A 509 -35.17 26.63 9.14
C ALA A 509 -34.92 26.18 10.58
N THR A 510 -35.93 25.59 11.20
CA THR A 510 -35.82 24.93 12.51
C THR A 510 -36.09 23.43 12.36
N CYS A 511 -35.18 22.58 12.83
CA CYS A 511 -35.27 21.13 12.73
C CYS A 511 -35.21 20.45 14.11
N ALA A 512 -35.78 19.25 14.27
CA ALA A 512 -35.67 18.47 15.50
C ALA A 512 -34.96 17.12 15.30
N LEU A 513 -33.89 16.86 16.06
CA LEU A 513 -33.28 15.52 16.11
C LEU A 513 -34.22 14.51 16.80
N PRO A 514 -34.24 13.22 16.41
CA PRO A 514 -35.02 12.20 17.10
C PRO A 514 -34.71 12.08 18.59
N ARG A 515 -35.64 11.47 19.36
CA ARG A 515 -35.46 11.26 20.81
C ARG A 515 -34.27 10.32 21.06
N GLY A 516 -33.37 10.74 21.95
CA GLY A 516 -32.17 9.99 22.31
C GLY A 516 -31.52 10.56 23.58
N ARG A 517 -30.49 9.88 24.09
CA ARG A 517 -29.79 10.29 25.32
C ARG A 517 -28.98 11.59 25.13
N GLN A 518 -28.45 11.81 23.93
CA GLN A 518 -27.61 12.96 23.58
C GLN A 518 -28.06 13.50 22.22
N ARG A 519 -28.91 14.54 22.24
CA ARG A 519 -29.60 15.08 21.05
C ARG A 519 -28.98 16.39 20.60
N TRP A 520 -27.82 16.32 19.96
CA TRP A 520 -27.17 17.48 19.34
C TRP A 520 -26.33 17.05 18.14
N ALA A 521 -26.17 17.96 17.17
CA ALA A 521 -25.46 17.67 15.93
C ALA A 521 -23.96 17.47 16.17
N THR A 522 -23.43 16.33 15.72
CA THR A 522 -21.98 16.05 15.78
C THR A 522 -21.29 16.28 14.45
N ALA A 523 -22.03 16.29 13.34
CA ALA A 523 -21.61 16.70 12.01
C ALA A 523 -22.83 17.22 11.25
N ALA A 524 -22.65 18.09 10.26
CA ALA A 524 -23.74 18.56 9.42
C ALA A 524 -23.24 18.94 8.02
N LEU A 525 -24.08 18.74 7.02
CA LEU A 525 -23.85 19.14 5.64
C LEU A 525 -25.19 19.58 5.02
N TYR A 526 -25.22 20.76 4.40
CA TYR A 526 -26.37 21.22 3.62
C TYR A 526 -26.09 21.03 2.13
N CYS A 527 -26.93 20.24 1.46
CA CYS A 527 -26.86 20.01 0.02
C CYS A 527 -27.84 20.93 -0.70
N SER A 528 -27.34 22.07 -1.19
CA SER A 528 -28.17 23.09 -1.83
C SER A 528 -28.91 22.59 -3.07
N THR A 529 -28.28 21.73 -3.89
CA THR A 529 -28.91 21.17 -5.09
C THR A 529 -30.10 20.27 -4.81
N LEU A 530 -30.22 19.76 -3.58
CA LEU A 530 -31.29 18.85 -3.16
C LEU A 530 -32.17 19.46 -2.07
N GLU A 531 -31.87 20.68 -1.61
CA GLU A 531 -32.54 21.35 -0.48
C GLU A 531 -32.63 20.44 0.76
N ALA A 532 -31.56 19.68 1.01
CA ALA A 532 -31.54 18.65 2.04
C ALA A 532 -30.38 18.87 3.01
N LEU A 533 -30.68 18.80 4.31
CA LEU A 533 -29.70 18.87 5.39
C LEU A 533 -29.46 17.46 5.95
N TYR A 534 -28.20 17.04 5.99
CA TYR A 534 -27.77 15.78 6.60
C TYR A 534 -27.05 16.06 7.91
N VAL A 535 -27.55 15.49 9.00
CA VAL A 535 -27.03 15.74 10.36
C VAL A 535 -26.62 14.44 11.02
N GLY A 536 -25.37 14.36 11.44
CA GLY A 536 -24.83 13.25 12.23
C GLY A 536 -25.12 13.43 13.73
N ASP A 537 -25.35 12.33 14.43
CA ASP A 537 -25.56 12.31 15.89
C ASP A 537 -24.47 11.55 16.65
N ARG A 538 -24.54 11.63 17.98
CA ARG A 538 -23.59 10.99 18.88
C ARG A 538 -23.77 9.47 19.02
N CYS A 539 -24.91 8.93 18.60
CA CYS A 539 -25.15 7.50 18.52
C CYS A 539 -24.62 6.89 17.20
N GLY A 540 -24.01 7.71 16.34
CA GLY A 540 -23.43 7.29 15.06
C GLY A 540 -24.44 7.23 13.93
N SER A 541 -25.61 7.83 14.09
CA SER A 541 -26.67 7.91 13.09
C SER A 541 -26.52 9.16 12.22
N ILE A 542 -27.11 9.12 11.03
CA ILE A 542 -27.31 10.30 10.18
C ILE A 542 -28.80 10.50 9.94
N HIS A 543 -29.26 11.75 10.01
CA HIS A 543 -30.64 12.16 9.81
C HIS A 543 -30.72 13.10 8.61
N GLY A 544 -31.59 12.82 7.66
CA GLY A 544 -31.89 13.69 6.53
C GLY A 544 -33.13 14.54 6.83
N PHE A 545 -33.03 15.84 6.59
CA PHE A 545 -34.11 16.82 6.69
C PHE A 545 -34.32 17.47 5.33
N TYR A 546 -35.59 17.66 4.94
CA TYR A 546 -35.95 18.45 3.79
C TYR A 546 -36.21 19.87 4.27
N ILE A 547 -35.51 20.85 3.72
CA ILE A 547 -35.61 22.22 4.20
C ILE A 547 -36.77 22.90 3.47
N ASP A 548 -37.84 23.15 4.23
CA ASP A 548 -39.02 23.90 3.82
C ASP A 548 -39.13 25.14 4.71
N GLU A 549 -39.14 26.33 4.11
CA GLU A 549 -39.17 27.61 4.84
C GLU A 549 -40.54 27.88 5.49
N ASP A 550 -41.59 27.21 5.03
CA ASP A 550 -42.96 27.40 5.55
C ASP A 550 -43.24 26.56 6.81
N GLU A 551 -42.41 25.58 7.14
CA GLU A 551 -42.58 24.72 8.32
C GLU A 551 -41.94 25.31 9.59
N GLU A 552 -42.74 25.42 10.67
CA GLU A 552 -42.23 25.91 11.97
C GLU A 552 -41.19 24.96 12.60
N LEU A 553 -41.33 23.64 12.41
CA LEU A 553 -40.42 22.64 12.96
C LEU A 553 -40.35 21.38 12.08
N ILE A 554 -39.19 21.17 11.47
CA ILE A 554 -38.95 20.10 10.50
C ILE A 554 -38.46 18.83 11.22
N GLU A 555 -39.13 17.71 10.98
CA GLU A 555 -38.70 16.37 11.39
C GLU A 555 -37.88 15.67 10.30
N PRO A 556 -37.01 14.70 10.65
CA PRO A 556 -36.19 14.05 9.64
C PRO A 556 -37.03 13.12 8.77
N PHE A 557 -36.99 13.31 7.45
CA PHE A 557 -37.67 12.43 6.49
C PHE A 557 -37.03 11.03 6.45
N ARG A 558 -35.76 10.90 6.85
CA ARG A 558 -35.03 9.63 6.86
C ARG A 558 -33.94 9.59 7.94
N THR A 559 -33.76 8.41 8.55
CA THR A 559 -32.70 8.18 9.55
C THR A 559 -31.91 6.91 9.24
N TYR A 560 -30.59 7.03 9.17
CA TYR A 560 -29.62 5.95 9.00
C TYR A 560 -29.01 5.64 10.36
N VAL A 561 -29.55 4.65 11.06
CA VAL A 561 -29.25 4.39 12.48
C VAL A 561 -27.86 3.76 12.65
N GLY A 562 -27.02 4.39 13.49
CA GLY A 562 -25.81 3.76 14.05
C GLY A 562 -24.73 3.33 13.05
N ILE A 563 -24.64 3.98 11.87
CA ILE A 563 -23.67 3.64 10.82
C ILE A 563 -22.20 3.70 11.29
N HIS A 564 -21.87 4.60 12.22
CA HIS A 564 -20.55 4.73 12.86
C HIS A 564 -20.50 4.20 14.31
N GLY A 565 -21.53 3.45 14.72
CA GLY A 565 -21.67 2.93 16.08
C GLY A 565 -21.74 4.01 17.16
N ASN A 566 -21.62 3.60 18.43
CA ASN A 566 -21.87 4.48 19.58
C ASN A 566 -20.81 5.57 19.83
N ASN A 567 -19.82 5.71 18.95
CA ASN A 567 -18.79 6.72 19.09
C ASN A 567 -19.09 8.01 18.29
N GLY A 568 -20.20 8.03 17.54
CA GLY A 568 -20.74 9.22 16.87
C GLY A 568 -20.10 9.55 15.53
N VAL A 569 -20.86 10.22 14.68
CA VAL A 569 -20.39 10.76 13.40
C VAL A 569 -19.55 12.01 13.67
N THR A 570 -18.38 12.13 13.07
CA THR A 570 -17.46 13.25 13.32
C THR A 570 -17.42 14.26 12.20
N ASP A 571 -17.61 13.81 10.95
CA ASP A 571 -17.56 14.69 9.80
C ASP A 571 -18.37 14.13 8.62
N ILE A 572 -18.91 15.01 7.79
CA ILE A 572 -19.72 14.70 6.60
C ILE A 572 -19.29 15.67 5.50
N GLN A 573 -18.86 15.15 4.35
CA GLN A 573 -18.46 15.97 3.21
C GLN A 573 -19.03 15.41 1.91
N GLN A 574 -19.36 16.28 0.96
CA GLN A 574 -19.87 15.91 -0.35
C GLN A 574 -18.80 16.09 -1.43
N GLN A 575 -18.73 15.13 -2.35
CA GLN A 575 -17.93 15.21 -3.56
C GLN A 575 -18.82 14.82 -4.75
N SER A 576 -19.28 15.82 -5.50
CA SER A 576 -20.22 15.63 -6.62
C SER A 576 -21.49 14.88 -6.17
N GLU A 577 -21.83 13.74 -6.77
CA GLU A 577 -23.00 12.91 -6.40
C GLU A 577 -22.71 11.90 -5.26
N THR A 578 -21.56 12.00 -4.61
CA THR A 578 -21.19 11.10 -3.52
C THR A 578 -21.01 11.86 -2.22
N LEU A 579 -21.30 11.17 -1.13
CA LEU A 579 -21.18 11.70 0.23
C LEU A 579 -20.27 10.79 1.03
N VAL A 580 -19.32 11.41 1.73
CA VAL A 580 -18.32 10.74 2.57
C VAL A 580 -18.59 11.10 4.01
N THR A 581 -18.57 10.09 4.88
CA THR A 581 -18.80 10.27 6.32
C THR A 581 -17.66 9.63 7.10
N ALA A 582 -17.28 10.25 8.22
CA ALA A 582 -16.29 9.72 9.13
C ALA A 582 -16.85 9.59 10.53
N GLY A 583 -16.31 8.62 11.26
CA GLY A 583 -16.66 8.38 12.65
C GLY A 583 -15.45 8.14 13.54
N ARG A 584 -15.72 8.17 14.85
CA ARG A 584 -14.75 7.80 15.89
C ARG A 584 -14.49 6.30 15.99
N ASP A 585 -15.05 5.52 15.07
CA ASP A 585 -14.81 4.09 14.89
C ASP A 585 -13.65 3.82 13.91
N GLY A 586 -12.96 4.86 13.45
CA GLY A 586 -11.78 4.74 12.57
C GLY A 586 -12.14 4.39 11.13
N ARG A 587 -13.41 4.56 10.74
CA ARG A 587 -13.92 4.24 9.41
C ARG A 587 -14.37 5.50 8.68
N VAL A 588 -14.12 5.51 7.38
CA VAL A 588 -14.70 6.45 6.43
C VAL A 588 -15.63 5.66 5.52
N LEU A 589 -16.90 6.04 5.46
CA LEU A 589 -17.92 5.38 4.65
C LEU A 589 -18.28 6.26 3.44
N LEU A 590 -18.50 5.62 2.30
CA LEU A 590 -18.92 6.25 1.06
C LEU A 590 -20.38 5.93 0.75
N TYR A 591 -21.13 6.95 0.36
CA TYR A 591 -22.53 6.89 -0.03
C TYR A 591 -22.71 7.51 -1.42
N SER A 592 -23.65 6.98 -2.19
CA SER A 592 -24.24 7.68 -3.32
C SER A 592 -25.38 8.53 -2.79
N LEU A 593 -25.44 9.79 -3.24
CA LEU A 593 -26.50 10.71 -2.90
C LEU A 593 -27.38 10.94 -4.14
N LYS A 594 -28.58 10.35 -4.15
CA LYS A 594 -29.55 10.46 -5.26
C LYS A 594 -30.95 10.62 -4.69
N ASP A 595 -31.74 11.54 -5.25
CA ASP A 595 -33.12 11.82 -4.82
C ASP A 595 -33.26 12.00 -3.30
N ARG A 596 -32.31 12.71 -2.67
CA ARG A 596 -32.19 12.95 -1.22
C ARG A 596 -31.96 11.67 -0.37
N ASP A 597 -31.69 10.54 -1.00
CA ASP A 597 -31.39 9.28 -0.32
C ASP A 597 -29.90 8.97 -0.30
N LEU A 598 -29.42 8.45 0.82
CA LEU A 598 -28.05 7.97 1.01
C LEU A 598 -28.03 6.47 0.83
N ARG A 599 -27.57 6.04 -0.35
CA ARG A 599 -27.30 4.63 -0.60
C ARG A 599 -25.87 4.32 -0.18
N TYR A 600 -25.71 3.45 0.81
CA TYR A 600 -24.39 2.95 1.20
C TYR A 600 -23.70 2.30 0.01
N LEU A 601 -22.47 2.73 -0.28
CA LEU A 601 -21.64 2.11 -1.30
C LEU A 601 -20.63 1.16 -0.65
N ARG A 602 -19.76 1.66 0.23
CA ARG A 602 -18.72 0.83 0.87
C ARG A 602 -18.00 1.56 1.98
N VAL A 603 -17.13 0.85 2.70
CA VAL A 603 -16.04 1.46 3.45
C VAL A 603 -15.02 2.05 2.47
N PHE A 604 -14.90 3.37 2.46
CA PHE A 604 -13.92 4.10 1.65
C PHE A 604 -12.49 3.90 2.19
N TRP A 605 -12.36 3.94 3.52
CA TRP A 605 -11.07 3.84 4.18
C TRP A 605 -11.20 3.31 5.61
N SER A 606 -10.24 2.47 6.01
CA SER A 606 -10.04 2.05 7.39
C SER A 606 -8.59 1.61 7.62
N SER A 607 -8.02 1.98 8.76
CA SER A 607 -6.70 1.51 9.20
C SER A 607 -6.59 1.52 10.72
N THR A 608 -5.81 0.61 11.28
CA THR A 608 -5.48 0.60 12.72
C THR A 608 -4.56 1.74 13.13
N THR A 609 -3.93 2.42 12.16
CA THR A 609 -3.03 3.57 12.39
C THR A 609 -3.76 4.88 12.69
N LEU A 610 -5.10 4.91 12.55
CA LEU A 610 -5.94 6.05 12.91
C LEU A 610 -7.28 5.53 13.42
N GLU A 611 -7.38 5.36 14.74
CA GLU A 611 -8.54 4.74 15.38
C GLU A 611 -9.68 5.75 15.58
N TRP A 612 -9.34 7.03 15.73
CA TRP A 612 -10.32 8.09 15.95
C TRP A 612 -10.13 9.19 14.90
N ILE A 613 -11.02 9.21 13.90
CA ILE A 613 -11.08 10.30 12.92
C ILE A 613 -11.87 11.46 13.53
N GLY A 614 -11.32 12.67 13.47
CA GLY A 614 -11.94 13.88 13.98
C GLY A 614 -12.45 14.82 12.88
N HIS A 615 -11.72 14.91 11.77
CA HIS A 615 -12.01 15.84 10.68
C HIS A 615 -11.39 15.31 9.37
N MET A 616 -12.06 15.50 8.23
CA MET A 616 -11.56 15.16 6.90
C MET A 616 -11.19 16.44 6.13
N ILE A 617 -10.17 16.40 5.29
CA ILE A 617 -9.84 17.54 4.41
C ILE A 617 -9.79 17.00 2.98
N LEU A 618 -10.75 17.42 2.17
CA LEU A 618 -10.79 17.15 0.73
C LEU A 618 -9.61 17.83 0.03
N GLN A 619 -8.88 17.05 -0.76
CA GLN A 619 -7.80 17.51 -1.63
C GLN A 619 -8.03 16.94 -3.04
N SER A 620 -7.42 17.54 -4.06
CA SER A 620 -7.54 17.06 -5.44
C SER A 620 -7.10 15.60 -5.64
N ASN A 621 -6.14 15.14 -4.84
CA ASN A 621 -5.55 13.80 -4.93
C ASN A 621 -6.21 12.75 -4.00
N GLY A 622 -7.15 13.15 -3.12
CA GLY A 622 -7.79 12.26 -2.16
C GLY A 622 -8.18 12.97 -0.85
N LEU A 623 -8.21 12.22 0.26
CA LEU A 623 -8.57 12.74 1.58
C LEU A 623 -7.34 12.79 2.49
N LEU A 624 -7.22 13.88 3.25
CA LEU A 624 -6.43 13.90 4.46
C LEU A 624 -7.35 13.66 5.65
N LEU A 625 -6.96 12.73 6.53
CA LEU A 625 -7.72 12.38 7.72
C LEU A 625 -6.97 12.90 8.95
N CYS A 626 -7.61 13.77 9.71
CA CYS A 626 -7.09 14.31 10.96
C CYS A 626 -7.72 13.54 12.11
N GLY A 627 -6.90 13.03 13.03
CA GLY A 627 -7.43 12.25 14.13
C GLY A 627 -6.38 11.81 15.12
N TYR A 628 -6.69 10.74 15.85
CA TYR A 628 -5.86 10.23 16.92
C TYR A 628 -5.63 8.73 16.80
N HIS A 629 -4.42 8.34 17.14
CA HIS A 629 -4.06 6.99 17.50
C HIS A 629 -3.45 7.03 18.90
N MET A 630 -4.14 6.42 19.87
CA MET A 630 -3.78 6.51 21.29
C MET A 630 -3.58 7.98 21.76
N SER A 631 -2.35 8.35 22.14
CA SER A 631 -1.99 9.69 22.60
C SER A 631 -1.63 10.67 21.50
N ASP A 632 -1.48 10.18 20.27
CA ASP A 632 -0.85 10.95 19.21
C ASP A 632 -1.90 11.50 18.25
N PHE A 633 -1.76 12.77 17.91
CA PHE A 633 -2.44 13.34 16.77
C PHE A 633 -1.77 12.84 15.50
N VAL A 634 -2.57 12.44 14.50
CA VAL A 634 -2.11 11.89 13.24
C VAL A 634 -2.85 12.59 12.10
N LEU A 635 -2.07 13.07 11.12
CA LEU A 635 -2.55 13.48 9.81
C LEU A 635 -2.21 12.36 8.81
N TRP A 636 -3.23 11.69 8.31
CA TRP A 636 -3.10 10.54 7.40
C TRP A 636 -3.46 10.90 5.97
N SER A 637 -2.63 10.51 5.00
CA SER A 637 -2.89 10.70 3.56
C SER A 637 -3.41 9.41 2.92
N THR A 638 -4.59 9.46 2.31
CA THR A 638 -5.17 8.28 1.65
C THR A 638 -4.51 7.91 0.32
N TRP A 639 -3.84 8.84 -0.37
CA TRP A 639 -3.14 8.52 -1.63
C TRP A 639 -1.69 8.06 -1.39
N GLN A 640 -0.98 8.64 -0.43
CA GLN A 640 0.35 8.15 -0.04
C GLN A 640 0.31 6.91 0.85
N GLN A 641 -0.87 6.55 1.40
CA GLN A 641 -1.07 5.40 2.27
C GLN A 641 -0.18 5.43 3.54
N ARG A 642 0.01 6.61 4.14
CA ARG A 642 0.81 6.77 5.38
C ARG A 642 0.39 7.99 6.20
N ALA A 643 0.85 8.02 7.46
CA ALA A 643 0.87 9.22 8.27
C ALA A 643 1.92 10.19 7.71
N VAL A 644 1.49 11.40 7.34
CA VAL A 644 2.37 12.47 6.83
C VAL A 644 2.81 13.40 7.96
N PHE A 645 2.08 13.42 9.07
CA PHE A 645 2.44 14.13 10.28
C PHE A 645 1.90 13.39 11.50
N GLN A 646 2.70 13.28 12.56
CA GLN A 646 2.35 12.64 13.82
C GLN A 646 2.94 13.44 14.98
N LEU A 647 2.16 13.63 16.04
CA LEU A 647 2.57 14.43 17.19
C LEU A 647 1.99 13.86 18.49
N ASN A 648 2.86 13.52 19.45
CA ASN A 648 2.40 13.15 20.78
C ASN A 648 1.88 14.36 21.55
N CYS A 649 0.56 14.48 21.61
CA CYS A 649 -0.08 15.55 22.35
C CYS A 649 -0.73 15.05 23.65
N GLY A 650 -1.03 13.75 23.80
CA GLY A 650 -1.68 13.12 24.98
C GLY A 650 -3.18 12.76 24.83
N GLY A 651 -3.66 12.47 23.61
CA GLY A 651 -5.04 12.04 23.30
C GLY A 651 -6.05 13.11 22.81
N GLY A 652 -7.15 12.69 22.20
CA GLY A 652 -8.07 13.61 21.50
C GLY A 652 -9.23 14.20 22.30
N HIS A 653 -9.41 13.84 23.58
CA HIS A 653 -10.58 14.21 24.39
C HIS A 653 -10.59 15.65 24.94
N ARG A 654 -9.92 16.57 24.25
CA ARG A 654 -9.68 17.96 24.66
C ARG A 654 -9.87 18.87 23.46
N SER A 655 -9.92 20.19 23.67
CA SER A 655 -9.99 21.12 22.53
C SER A 655 -8.71 21.02 21.70
N TRP A 656 -8.87 20.77 20.41
CA TRP A 656 -7.80 20.76 19.42
C TRP A 656 -8.35 21.24 18.08
N ASP A 657 -7.47 21.74 17.24
CA ASP A 657 -7.78 22.09 15.86
C ASP A 657 -6.53 21.91 14.97
N PHE A 658 -6.75 21.62 13.70
CA PHE A 658 -5.71 21.50 12.69
C PHE A 658 -6.12 22.20 11.41
N ALA A 659 -5.33 23.18 10.98
CA ALA A 659 -5.52 23.88 9.71
C ALA A 659 -4.32 23.66 8.79
N ILE A 660 -4.57 23.63 7.48
CA ILE A 660 -3.55 23.55 6.45
C ILE A 660 -3.81 24.64 5.41
N ASN A 661 -2.75 25.31 4.96
CA ASN A 661 -2.75 26.19 3.80
C ASN A 661 -1.77 25.65 2.73
N ALA A 662 -1.52 26.41 1.66
CA ALA A 662 -0.65 25.98 0.57
C ALA A 662 0.83 25.72 0.96
N HIS A 663 1.26 26.14 2.16
CA HIS A 663 2.67 26.15 2.56
C HIS A 663 2.92 25.46 3.91
N GLU A 664 2.04 25.64 4.90
CA GLU A 664 2.18 25.14 6.25
C GLU A 664 0.89 24.50 6.80
N GLY A 665 1.06 23.56 7.72
CA GLY A 665 0.04 23.06 8.62
C GLY A 665 0.26 23.58 10.04
N LEU A 666 -0.81 23.99 10.71
CA LEU A 666 -0.82 24.41 12.10
C LEU A 666 -1.72 23.49 12.92
N PHE A 667 -1.13 22.86 13.93
CA PHE A 667 -1.85 22.09 14.94
C PHE A 667 -1.86 22.86 16.27
N ALA A 668 -3.00 22.90 16.95
CA ALA A 668 -3.09 23.43 18.31
C ALA A 668 -3.96 22.53 19.20
N CYS A 669 -3.58 22.35 20.47
CA CYS A 669 -4.41 21.65 21.46
C CYS A 669 -4.18 22.13 22.89
N LEU A 670 -5.15 21.87 23.78
CA LEU A 670 -5.03 22.16 25.21
C LEU A 670 -4.42 21.01 26.00
N LYS A 671 -3.18 21.13 26.47
CA LYS A 671 -2.53 20.09 27.30
C LYS A 671 -2.16 20.67 28.66
N THR A 672 -2.63 20.04 29.75
CA THR A 672 -2.29 20.40 31.14
C THR A 672 -2.45 21.90 31.43
N GLY A 673 -3.56 22.51 31.02
CA GLY A 673 -3.85 23.94 31.23
C GLY A 673 -3.06 24.91 30.34
N ARG A 674 -2.21 24.41 29.45
CA ARG A 674 -1.41 25.18 28.48
C ARG A 674 -1.89 24.92 27.06
N ILE A 675 -1.58 25.83 26.15
CA ILE A 675 -1.84 25.62 24.72
C ILE A 675 -0.54 25.14 24.07
N MET A 676 -0.60 23.95 23.47
CA MET A 676 0.46 23.40 22.64
C MET A 676 0.18 23.80 21.19
N VAL A 677 1.16 24.43 20.53
CA VAL A 677 1.08 24.84 19.13
C VAL A 677 2.24 24.22 18.36
N GLN A 678 1.95 23.57 17.24
CA GLN A 678 2.95 22.95 16.38
C GLN A 678 2.75 23.39 14.94
N ARG A 679 3.80 23.98 14.35
CA ARG A 679 3.88 24.28 12.92
C ARG A 679 4.61 23.17 12.20
N CYS A 680 4.09 22.77 11.04
CA CYS A 680 4.72 21.80 10.16
C CYS A 680 4.69 22.31 8.72
N SER A 681 5.79 22.13 8.00
CA SER A 681 5.79 22.31 6.55
C SER A 681 5.28 21.01 5.94
N LEU A 682 4.29 21.11 5.07
CA LEU A 682 3.62 19.96 4.45
C LEU A 682 3.73 19.94 2.93
N LYS A 683 4.23 21.01 2.30
CA LYS A 683 4.32 21.09 0.84
C LYS A 683 5.19 19.97 0.25
N GLU A 684 6.41 19.83 0.73
CA GLU A 684 7.34 18.79 0.28
C GLU A 684 6.83 17.39 0.68
N VAL A 685 6.31 17.26 1.90
CA VAL A 685 5.75 16.00 2.40
C VAL A 685 4.53 15.55 1.59
N LEU A 686 3.64 16.43 1.14
CA LEU A 686 2.43 16.01 0.41
C LEU A 686 2.69 15.74 -1.08
N HIS A 687 3.69 16.40 -1.68
CA HIS A 687 3.91 16.39 -3.13
C HIS A 687 5.20 15.70 -3.57
N LEU A 688 6.27 15.77 -2.78
CA LEU A 688 7.62 15.35 -3.19
C LEU A 688 8.20 14.17 -2.39
N SER A 689 7.46 13.64 -1.41
CA SER A 689 7.99 12.62 -0.50
C SER A 689 7.61 11.16 -0.82
N CYS A 690 6.61 10.95 -1.68
CA CYS A 690 6.11 9.62 -2.05
C CYS A 690 6.14 9.46 -3.56
N ILE A 691 7.21 8.85 -4.08
CA ILE A 691 7.39 8.58 -5.50
C ILE A 691 6.36 7.55 -5.99
N ARG A 692 6.15 6.49 -5.20
CA ARG A 692 5.19 5.44 -5.52
C ARG A 692 4.62 4.80 -4.25
N ALA A 693 3.30 4.76 -4.16
CA ALA A 693 2.58 4.05 -3.10
C ALA A 693 2.59 2.54 -3.36
N PRO A 694 2.48 1.68 -2.33
CA PRO A 694 2.57 0.23 -2.50
C PRO A 694 1.34 -0.34 -3.18
N LEU A 695 1.54 -1.43 -3.93
CA LEU A 695 0.46 -2.24 -4.48
C LEU A 695 -0.22 -3.07 -3.36
N HIS A 696 0.55 -3.93 -2.72
CA HIS A 696 0.18 -4.72 -1.54
C HIS A 696 1.38 -4.78 -0.60
N ARG A 697 1.15 -4.69 0.71
CA ARG A 697 2.25 -4.75 1.71
C ARG A 697 2.70 -6.19 2.01
N LYS A 698 1.91 -7.17 1.61
CA LYS A 698 2.14 -8.61 1.81
C LYS A 698 1.82 -9.38 0.52
N LYS A 699 2.00 -10.70 0.58
CA LYS A 699 1.74 -11.65 -0.50
C LYS A 699 0.32 -11.49 -1.09
N ILE A 700 0.27 -11.38 -2.42
CA ILE A 700 -0.93 -11.46 -3.25
C ILE A 700 -1.33 -12.93 -3.38
N ALA A 701 -2.51 -13.28 -2.89
CA ALA A 701 -3.02 -14.66 -2.89
C ALA A 701 -4.10 -14.89 -3.95
N ALA A 702 -4.71 -13.83 -4.49
CA ALA A 702 -5.75 -13.93 -5.49
C ALA A 702 -5.67 -12.80 -6.52
N ILE A 703 -5.92 -13.14 -7.79
CA ILE A 703 -5.97 -12.19 -8.91
C ILE A 703 -7.17 -12.55 -9.80
N CYS A 704 -7.89 -11.54 -10.26
CA CYS A 704 -9.00 -11.69 -11.18
C CYS A 704 -9.04 -10.54 -12.20
N LEU A 705 -9.22 -10.86 -13.48
CA LEU A 705 -9.51 -9.85 -14.51
C LEU A 705 -10.95 -9.37 -14.37
N LEU A 706 -11.17 -8.06 -14.34
CA LEU A 706 -12.51 -7.48 -14.30
C LEU A 706 -12.98 -7.05 -15.69
N PHE A 707 -12.15 -6.26 -16.38
CA PHE A 707 -12.51 -5.61 -17.63
C PHE A 707 -11.32 -5.57 -18.58
N THR A 708 -11.63 -5.59 -19.88
CA THR A 708 -10.72 -5.17 -20.94
C THR A 708 -11.49 -4.19 -21.82
N GLU A 709 -10.94 -2.99 -21.97
CA GLU A 709 -11.55 -1.88 -22.71
C GLU A 709 -10.56 -1.35 -23.75
N GLU A 710 -11.05 -0.71 -24.79
CA GLU A 710 -10.22 0.05 -25.73
C GLU A 710 -10.49 1.54 -25.50
N ASN A 711 -9.42 2.31 -25.29
CA ASN A 711 -9.54 3.76 -25.19
C ASN A 711 -9.97 4.39 -26.52
N ALA A 712 -10.37 5.66 -26.48
CA ALA A 712 -10.66 6.46 -27.68
C ALA A 712 -9.50 6.50 -28.70
N SER A 713 -8.26 6.23 -28.26
CA SER A 713 -7.06 6.10 -29.10
C SER A 713 -6.80 4.69 -29.65
N GLY A 714 -7.70 3.73 -29.40
CA GLY A 714 -7.57 2.32 -29.81
C GLY A 714 -6.61 1.48 -28.94
N VAL A 715 -6.06 2.04 -27.86
CA VAL A 715 -5.16 1.31 -26.96
C VAL A 715 -5.96 0.50 -25.94
N SER A 716 -5.73 -0.81 -25.91
CA SER A 716 -6.38 -1.71 -24.95
C SER A 716 -5.86 -1.49 -23.52
N GLN A 717 -6.80 -1.32 -22.58
CA GLN A 717 -6.56 -1.24 -21.15
C GLN A 717 -7.25 -2.40 -20.45
N SER A 718 -6.64 -2.93 -19.40
CA SER A 718 -7.23 -4.01 -18.59
C SER A 718 -7.31 -3.60 -17.13
N TYR A 719 -8.41 -3.94 -16.47
CA TYR A 719 -8.59 -3.72 -15.05
C TYR A 719 -8.55 -5.05 -14.32
N ILE A 720 -7.67 -5.15 -13.32
CA ILE A 720 -7.49 -6.35 -12.51
C ILE A 720 -7.79 -6.05 -11.05
N ALA A 721 -8.37 -7.02 -10.35
CA ALA A 721 -8.46 -7.05 -8.91
C ALA A 721 -7.36 -7.97 -8.36
N THR A 722 -6.59 -7.47 -7.39
CA THR A 722 -5.58 -8.23 -6.65
C THR A 722 -5.92 -8.19 -5.16
N ALA A 723 -5.73 -9.29 -4.45
CA ALA A 723 -5.99 -9.36 -3.02
C ALA A 723 -5.07 -10.37 -2.35
N GLY A 724 -4.85 -10.22 -1.04
CA GLY A 724 -3.94 -11.10 -0.33
C GLY A 724 -3.99 -11.00 1.18
N GLU A 725 -2.82 -11.17 1.80
CA GLU A 725 -2.68 -11.26 3.26
C GLU A 725 -2.74 -9.92 4.00
N ASP A 726 -2.85 -8.81 3.27
CA ASP A 726 -3.01 -7.48 3.84
C ASP A 726 -4.48 -7.07 4.06
N ASN A 727 -5.42 -7.97 3.74
CA ASN A 727 -6.87 -7.85 3.93
C ASN A 727 -7.55 -6.84 2.99
N VAL A 728 -6.83 -6.32 1.99
CA VAL A 728 -7.35 -5.29 1.07
C VAL A 728 -7.44 -5.88 -0.33
N ILE A 729 -8.52 -5.54 -1.04
CA ILE A 729 -8.62 -5.79 -2.48
C ILE A 729 -8.22 -4.51 -3.20
N THR A 730 -7.22 -4.57 -4.06
CA THR A 730 -6.75 -3.44 -4.86
C THR A 730 -7.21 -3.61 -6.30
N ILE A 731 -7.94 -2.62 -6.82
CA ILE A 731 -8.29 -2.56 -8.25
C ILE A 731 -7.24 -1.73 -8.96
N SER A 732 -6.58 -2.33 -9.94
CA SER A 732 -5.53 -1.70 -10.74
C SER A 732 -5.89 -1.65 -12.21
N GLN A 733 -5.58 -0.52 -12.84
CA GLN A 733 -5.60 -0.32 -14.27
C GLN A 733 -4.22 -0.66 -14.84
N LEU A 734 -4.21 -1.50 -15.87
CA LEU A 734 -3.06 -1.85 -16.68
C LEU A 734 -3.26 -1.22 -18.06
N TYR A 735 -2.37 -0.30 -18.43
CA TYR A 735 -2.41 0.35 -19.74
C TYR A 735 -1.02 0.53 -20.32
N GLN A 736 -0.95 0.58 -21.65
CA GLN A 736 0.30 0.80 -22.35
C GLN A 736 0.56 2.30 -22.49
N GLU A 737 1.70 2.75 -22.00
CA GLU A 737 2.21 4.10 -22.15
C GLU A 737 3.50 4.02 -22.96
N HIS A 738 3.47 4.54 -24.19
CA HIS A 738 4.53 4.35 -25.18
C HIS A 738 4.87 2.85 -25.38
N THR A 739 6.09 2.43 -25.03
CA THR A 739 6.61 1.07 -25.17
C THR A 739 6.43 0.20 -23.93
N HIS A 740 5.89 0.75 -22.84
CA HIS A 740 5.89 0.06 -21.54
C HIS A 740 4.48 -0.09 -20.96
N LEU A 741 4.27 -1.20 -20.25
CA LEU A 741 3.04 -1.43 -19.51
C LEU A 741 3.14 -0.72 -18.16
N VAL A 742 2.14 0.11 -17.85
CA VAL A 742 2.03 0.84 -16.59
C VAL A 742 0.87 0.26 -15.77
N GLN A 743 1.11 0.11 -14.47
CA GLN A 743 0.09 -0.26 -13.50
C GLN A 743 -0.22 0.94 -12.60
N ARG A 744 -1.49 1.30 -12.53
CA ARG A 744 -2.00 2.37 -11.67
C ARG A 744 -3.10 1.82 -10.76
N VAL A 745 -3.01 2.10 -9.46
CA VAL A 745 -4.08 1.76 -8.52
C VAL A 745 -5.26 2.72 -8.73
N ALA A 746 -6.43 2.16 -9.06
CA ALA A 746 -7.66 2.91 -9.24
C ALA A 746 -8.40 3.09 -7.91
N CYS A 747 -8.55 2.02 -7.11
CA CYS A 747 -9.12 2.09 -5.76
C CYS A 747 -8.73 0.89 -4.90
N ARG A 748 -9.06 0.97 -3.61
CA ARG A 748 -8.88 -0.09 -2.60
C ARG A 748 -10.21 -0.37 -1.92
N LEU A 749 -10.54 -1.64 -1.72
CA LEU A 749 -11.78 -2.09 -1.08
C LEU A 749 -11.46 -2.63 0.32
N TYR A 750 -12.09 -2.05 1.34
CA TYR A 750 -11.88 -2.35 2.76
C TYR A 750 -13.10 -3.08 3.36
N GLY A 751 -13.38 -4.31 2.91
CA GLY A 751 -14.47 -5.13 3.48
C GLY A 751 -13.99 -6.34 4.29
N HIS A 752 -12.83 -6.90 3.94
CA HIS A 752 -12.31 -8.08 4.60
C HIS A 752 -11.61 -7.75 5.91
N ILE A 753 -11.94 -8.50 6.97
CA ILE A 753 -11.32 -8.35 8.30
C ILE A 753 -10.10 -9.27 8.47
N SER A 754 -9.80 -10.11 7.48
CA SER A 754 -8.69 -11.05 7.44
C SER A 754 -8.25 -11.33 6.01
N SER A 755 -7.25 -12.20 5.81
CA SER A 755 -6.64 -12.42 4.49
C SER A 755 -7.67 -12.87 3.45
N VAL A 756 -7.63 -12.27 2.26
CA VAL A 756 -8.41 -12.71 1.10
C VAL A 756 -7.67 -13.87 0.41
N LYS A 757 -8.38 -14.97 0.14
CA LYS A 757 -7.80 -16.20 -0.42
C LYS A 757 -8.17 -16.44 -1.88
N ALA A 758 -9.36 -16.01 -2.31
CA ALA A 758 -9.77 -16.16 -3.71
C ALA A 758 -10.71 -15.03 -4.16
N LEU A 759 -10.70 -14.80 -5.48
CA LEU A 759 -11.52 -13.83 -6.19
C LEU A 759 -12.11 -14.49 -7.43
N ALA A 760 -13.37 -14.22 -7.71
CA ALA A 760 -14.01 -14.63 -8.95
C ALA A 760 -14.96 -13.54 -9.44
N CYS A 761 -15.01 -13.29 -10.75
CA CYS A 761 -15.90 -12.30 -11.33
C CYS A 761 -16.90 -12.94 -12.30
N CYS A 762 -18.09 -12.35 -12.37
CA CYS A 762 -19.09 -12.65 -13.38
C CYS A 762 -19.57 -11.35 -14.04
N ARG A 763 -19.86 -11.42 -15.34
CA ARG A 763 -20.50 -10.33 -16.10
C ARG A 763 -22.01 -10.59 -16.16
N PRO A 764 -22.85 -9.64 -15.72
CA PRO A 764 -24.31 -9.73 -15.90
C PRO A 764 -24.69 -9.63 -17.38
N SER A 765 -25.66 -10.43 -17.85
CA SER A 765 -26.11 -10.41 -19.25
C SER A 765 -27.14 -9.32 -19.54
N ASN A 766 -27.94 -8.92 -18.55
CA ASN A 766 -29.19 -8.17 -18.77
C ASN A 766 -29.24 -6.74 -18.21
N LEU A 767 -28.12 -6.20 -17.71
CA LEU A 767 -28.08 -4.82 -17.22
C LEU A 767 -27.67 -3.85 -18.34
N PRO A 768 -28.41 -2.76 -18.57
CA PRO A 768 -28.02 -1.72 -19.51
C PRO A 768 -26.76 -1.02 -19.01
N GLY A 769 -25.63 -1.30 -19.65
CA GLY A 769 -24.31 -0.77 -19.30
C GLY A 769 -23.26 -1.86 -19.45
N ARG A 770 -22.38 -1.76 -20.46
CA ARG A 770 -21.31 -2.74 -20.71
C ARG A 770 -20.24 -2.79 -19.60
N GLU A 771 -20.40 -1.99 -18.56
CA GLU A 771 -19.37 -1.54 -17.62
C GLU A 771 -19.42 -2.21 -16.25
N GLU A 772 -20.41 -3.06 -15.92
CA GLU A 772 -20.53 -3.62 -14.56
C GLU A 772 -20.05 -5.09 -14.43
N ARG A 773 -19.48 -5.42 -13.27
CA ARG A 773 -19.08 -6.78 -12.87
C ARG A 773 -19.53 -7.07 -11.45
N LEU A 774 -19.97 -8.30 -11.24
CA LEU A 774 -20.11 -8.89 -9.92
C LEU A 774 -18.80 -9.56 -9.54
N LEU A 775 -18.11 -9.05 -8.53
CA LEU A 775 -16.90 -9.64 -7.98
C LEU A 775 -17.24 -10.33 -6.65
N ALA A 776 -16.98 -11.63 -6.57
CA ALA A 776 -17.02 -12.39 -5.32
C ALA A 776 -15.62 -12.52 -4.75
N SER A 777 -15.50 -12.32 -3.44
CA SER A 777 -14.23 -12.41 -2.72
C SER A 777 -14.41 -13.20 -1.43
N VAL A 778 -13.48 -14.12 -1.16
CA VAL A 778 -13.55 -15.00 0.01
C VAL A 778 -12.23 -15.09 0.74
N GLY A 779 -12.28 -15.42 2.03
CA GLY A 779 -11.05 -15.53 2.80
C GLY A 779 -11.21 -16.10 4.20
N GLY A 780 -10.37 -15.59 5.11
CA GLY A 780 -10.36 -16.00 6.51
C GLY A 780 -11.67 -15.71 7.24
N ARG A 781 -11.89 -16.39 8.38
CA ARG A 781 -13.11 -16.29 9.20
C ARG A 781 -14.40 -16.60 8.43
N ALA A 782 -14.27 -17.43 7.37
CA ALA A 782 -15.33 -17.79 6.43
C ALA A 782 -16.16 -16.59 5.97
N GLN A 783 -15.46 -15.51 5.60
CA GLN A 783 -16.06 -14.29 5.08
C GLN A 783 -16.19 -14.38 3.55
N LEU A 784 -17.37 -14.06 3.04
CA LEU A 784 -17.69 -13.89 1.62
C LEU A 784 -18.23 -12.48 1.43
N CYS A 785 -17.57 -11.68 0.59
CA CYS A 785 -18.07 -10.36 0.19
C CYS A 785 -18.37 -10.33 -1.31
N LEU A 786 -19.54 -9.80 -1.66
CA LEU A 786 -19.95 -9.52 -3.05
C LEU A 786 -19.82 -8.03 -3.34
N TRP A 787 -19.21 -7.70 -4.48
CA TRP A 787 -18.96 -6.33 -4.90
C TRP A 787 -19.56 -6.09 -6.29
N ARG A 788 -20.18 -4.93 -6.46
CA ARG A 788 -20.52 -4.38 -7.76
C ARG A 788 -19.42 -3.42 -8.18
N ILE A 789 -18.71 -3.77 -9.23
CA ILE A 789 -17.64 -2.95 -9.80
C ILE A 789 -18.11 -2.37 -11.12
N SER A 790 -17.94 -1.06 -11.31
CA SER A 790 -18.18 -0.38 -12.57
C SER A 790 -16.85 0.09 -13.18
N ALA A 791 -16.67 -0.14 -14.47
CA ALA A 791 -15.54 0.32 -15.26
C ALA A 791 -15.75 1.79 -15.63
N SER A 792 -15.25 2.69 -14.79
CA SER A 792 -15.20 4.11 -15.11
C SER A 792 -13.90 4.72 -14.60
N ARG A 793 -13.51 5.89 -15.14
CA ARG A 793 -12.40 6.70 -14.59
C ARG A 793 -12.59 7.01 -13.09
N GLN A 794 -13.82 6.86 -12.58
CA GLN A 794 -14.22 7.05 -11.19
C GLN A 794 -14.47 5.71 -10.46
N CYS A 795 -13.77 4.62 -10.80
CA CYS A 795 -13.90 3.34 -10.09
C CYS A 795 -13.81 3.51 -8.55
N SER A 796 -13.06 4.49 -8.05
CA SER A 796 -13.01 4.87 -6.62
C SER A 796 -14.32 5.40 -6.03
N MET A 797 -15.24 5.89 -6.85
CA MET A 797 -16.52 6.49 -6.43
C MET A 797 -17.73 5.62 -6.78
N THR A 798 -17.61 4.70 -7.74
CA THR A 798 -18.75 3.94 -8.28
C THR A 798 -18.86 2.51 -7.78
N SER A 799 -17.82 1.93 -7.17
CA SER A 799 -17.93 0.53 -6.71
C SER A 799 -18.56 0.39 -5.33
N GLU A 800 -19.38 -0.65 -5.21
CA GLU A 800 -20.33 -0.89 -4.13
C GLU A 800 -20.12 -2.29 -3.52
N GLU A 801 -20.15 -2.38 -2.20
CA GLU A 801 -20.26 -3.61 -1.44
C GLU A 801 -21.74 -4.00 -1.37
N LEU A 802 -22.08 -5.12 -2.01
CA LEU A 802 -23.45 -5.60 -2.08
C LEU A 802 -23.81 -6.42 -0.84
N HIS A 803 -22.91 -7.31 -0.41
CA HIS A 803 -23.13 -8.23 0.71
C HIS A 803 -21.81 -8.54 1.44
N ASP A 804 -21.87 -8.63 2.77
CA ASP A 804 -20.83 -9.19 3.65
C ASP A 804 -21.45 -10.35 4.45
N HIS A 805 -21.14 -11.59 4.05
CA HIS A 805 -21.61 -12.81 4.70
C HIS A 805 -20.49 -13.45 5.52
N ARG A 806 -20.80 -13.81 6.78
CA ARG A 806 -19.91 -14.55 7.68
C ARG A 806 -20.67 -15.72 8.28
N LEU A 807 -20.06 -16.90 8.38
CA LEU A 807 -20.77 -18.09 8.89
C LEU A 807 -21.36 -17.91 10.31
N TRP A 808 -20.68 -17.16 11.18
CA TRP A 808 -21.09 -16.96 12.58
C TRP A 808 -22.07 -15.79 12.79
N SER A 809 -22.38 -14.98 11.77
CA SER A 809 -23.38 -13.90 11.93
C SER A 809 -24.81 -14.45 12.05
N LEU A 810 -25.04 -15.69 11.61
CA LEU A 810 -26.31 -16.42 11.77
C LEU A 810 -26.56 -16.87 13.23
N ASP A 811 -25.51 -17.03 14.05
CA ASP A 811 -25.65 -17.43 15.47
C ASP A 811 -26.32 -16.37 16.34
N ARG A 812 -26.32 -15.10 15.92
CA ARG A 812 -26.94 -14.01 16.69
C ARG A 812 -28.44 -13.84 16.45
N GLN A 813 -28.97 -14.35 15.33
CA GLN A 813 -30.39 -14.19 14.99
C GLN A 813 -31.22 -15.48 15.10
N GLN A 814 -30.61 -16.66 15.21
CA GLN A 814 -31.36 -17.91 15.32
C GLN A 814 -31.24 -18.54 16.71
N ARG A 815 -32.27 -18.29 17.54
CA ARG A 815 -32.54 -19.01 18.80
C ARG A 815 -33.10 -20.43 18.59
N ASN A 816 -33.02 -21.00 17.39
CA ASN A 816 -33.51 -22.36 17.12
C ASN A 816 -32.35 -23.28 16.77
N ALA A 817 -31.79 -23.88 17.81
CA ALA A 817 -30.78 -24.91 17.76
C ALA A 817 -31.38 -26.25 17.32
N TYR A 818 -31.36 -26.58 16.03
CA TYR A 818 -31.34 -27.98 15.60
C TYR A 818 -30.55 -28.15 14.29
N ARG A 819 -29.35 -28.71 14.45
CA ARG A 819 -28.41 -29.27 13.44
C ARG A 819 -27.64 -28.28 12.55
N PHE A 820 -26.60 -27.68 13.13
CA PHE A 820 -25.38 -27.35 12.39
C PHE A 820 -24.16 -27.85 13.19
N PRO A 821 -23.27 -28.67 12.61
CA PRO A 821 -21.92 -28.79 13.14
C PRO A 821 -21.09 -27.66 12.55
N SER A 822 -20.81 -26.64 13.35
CA SER A 822 -19.61 -25.83 13.20
C SER A 822 -19.32 -25.16 14.54
N ALA A 823 -18.78 -25.96 15.46
CA ALA A 823 -18.19 -25.48 16.71
C ALA A 823 -16.81 -24.82 16.49
N ASP A 824 -16.42 -24.51 15.25
CA ASP A 824 -15.08 -24.05 14.92
C ASP A 824 -15.07 -22.62 14.33
N PRO A 825 -14.74 -21.59 15.13
CA PRO A 825 -14.59 -20.20 14.68
C PRO A 825 -13.42 -19.99 13.70
N LEU A 826 -12.67 -21.04 13.33
CA LEU A 826 -11.48 -20.99 12.47
C LEU A 826 -11.73 -21.41 11.01
N ALA A 827 -12.96 -21.72 10.61
CA ALA A 827 -13.27 -22.08 9.22
C ALA A 827 -12.86 -20.95 8.24
N ARG A 828 -12.35 -21.34 7.07
CA ARG A 828 -11.88 -20.43 6.02
C ARG A 828 -12.50 -20.82 4.69
N TYR A 829 -12.91 -19.83 3.91
CA TYR A 829 -13.21 -20.05 2.51
C TYR A 829 -11.90 -19.89 1.72
N LEU A 830 -11.57 -20.92 0.94
CA LEU A 830 -10.28 -21.05 0.25
C LEU A 830 -10.40 -20.78 -1.24
N ASP A 831 -11.55 -21.08 -1.85
CA ASP A 831 -11.81 -20.77 -3.25
C ASP A 831 -13.27 -20.40 -3.49
N VAL A 832 -13.53 -19.66 -4.56
CA VAL A 832 -14.86 -19.20 -4.94
C VAL A 832 -15.06 -19.24 -6.45
N CYS A 833 -16.26 -19.64 -6.87
CA CYS A 833 -16.72 -19.57 -8.24
C CYS A 833 -18.06 -18.83 -8.28
N VAL A 834 -18.25 -17.92 -9.23
CA VAL A 834 -19.50 -17.16 -9.40
C VAL A 834 -19.94 -17.20 -10.86
N TRP A 835 -21.24 -17.39 -11.10
CA TRP A 835 -21.83 -17.37 -12.44
C TRP A 835 -23.28 -16.86 -12.41
N GLU A 836 -23.75 -16.40 -13.56
CA GLU A 836 -25.15 -16.03 -13.77
C GLU A 836 -25.97 -17.29 -14.08
N HIS A 837 -27.02 -17.52 -13.30
CA HIS A 837 -27.96 -18.64 -13.49
C HIS A 837 -29.19 -18.22 -14.30
N GLY A 838 -29.64 -16.98 -14.12
CA GLY A 838 -30.73 -16.38 -14.87
C GLY A 838 -30.61 -14.86 -14.84
N PRO A 839 -31.53 -14.14 -15.52
CA PRO A 839 -31.60 -12.68 -15.50
C PRO A 839 -31.49 -12.13 -14.08
N SER A 840 -30.41 -11.40 -13.78
CA SER A 840 -30.20 -10.80 -12.45
C SER A 840 -30.14 -11.83 -11.30
N GLU A 841 -29.95 -13.11 -11.58
CA GLU A 841 -29.80 -14.17 -10.58
C GLU A 841 -28.45 -14.86 -10.74
N PHE A 842 -27.66 -14.82 -9.68
CA PHE A 842 -26.31 -15.34 -9.61
C PHE A 842 -26.23 -16.49 -8.60
N ARG A 843 -25.27 -17.38 -8.87
CA ARG A 843 -24.89 -18.47 -7.98
C ARG A 843 -23.44 -18.30 -7.61
N VAL A 844 -23.13 -18.54 -6.34
CA VAL A 844 -21.77 -18.47 -5.80
C VAL A 844 -21.47 -19.79 -5.11
N ALA A 845 -20.46 -20.53 -5.55
CA ALA A 845 -19.98 -21.74 -4.88
C ALA A 845 -18.67 -21.42 -4.16
N THR A 846 -18.54 -21.90 -2.92
CA THR A 846 -17.32 -21.73 -2.11
C THR A 846 -16.77 -23.08 -1.67
N ALA A 847 -15.45 -23.24 -1.75
CA ALA A 847 -14.71 -24.33 -1.12
C ALA A 847 -14.17 -23.88 0.23
N ALA A 848 -14.31 -24.72 1.25
CA ALA A 848 -13.98 -24.35 2.62
C ALA A 848 -13.05 -25.35 3.32
N SER A 849 -12.36 -24.88 4.35
CA SER A 849 -11.42 -25.68 5.13
C SER A 849 -12.07 -26.75 6.01
N ASP A 850 -13.37 -26.64 6.24
CA ASP A 850 -14.21 -27.59 6.98
C ASP A 850 -14.75 -28.74 6.11
N ALA A 851 -14.19 -28.92 4.91
CA ALA A 851 -14.57 -29.96 3.94
C ALA A 851 -15.97 -29.81 3.32
N LEU A 852 -16.58 -28.63 3.44
CA LEU A 852 -17.90 -28.33 2.89
C LEU A 852 -17.82 -27.44 1.65
N ILE A 853 -18.67 -27.72 0.67
CA ILE A 853 -18.98 -26.80 -0.43
C ILE A 853 -20.28 -26.10 -0.09
N ARG A 854 -20.29 -24.77 -0.14
CA ARG A 854 -21.52 -23.99 0.08
C ARG A 854 -21.91 -23.28 -1.21
N LEU A 855 -23.15 -23.50 -1.64
CA LEU A 855 -23.77 -22.85 -2.78
C LEU A 855 -24.72 -21.76 -2.28
N PHE A 856 -24.52 -20.54 -2.75
CA PHE A 856 -25.35 -19.40 -2.46
C PHE A 856 -26.16 -18.97 -3.68
N ARG A 857 -27.31 -18.36 -3.44
CA ARG A 857 -28.11 -17.61 -4.40
C ARG A 857 -28.03 -16.14 -4.08
N TYR A 858 -27.78 -15.34 -5.11
CA TYR A 858 -27.83 -13.89 -5.04
C TYR A 858 -28.71 -13.36 -6.17
N HIS A 859 -29.78 -12.65 -5.84
CA HIS A 859 -30.49 -11.83 -6.83
C HIS A 859 -29.91 -10.43 -6.83
N TRP A 860 -29.77 -9.80 -7.99
CA TRP A 860 -29.27 -8.43 -8.11
C TRP A 860 -30.14 -7.49 -7.25
N ALA A 861 -29.53 -6.85 -6.25
CA ALA A 861 -30.20 -6.03 -5.22
C ALA A 861 -31.14 -6.79 -4.24
N GLY A 862 -31.11 -8.12 -4.21
CA GLY A 862 -31.77 -8.98 -3.21
C GLY A 862 -30.79 -9.57 -2.21
N PRO A 863 -31.25 -10.35 -1.21
CA PRO A 863 -30.39 -10.97 -0.21
C PRO A 863 -29.51 -12.08 -0.80
N LEU A 864 -28.42 -12.39 -0.07
CA LEU A 864 -27.58 -13.56 -0.31
C LEU A 864 -28.05 -14.72 0.57
N ASP A 865 -28.60 -15.76 -0.05
CA ASP A 865 -29.11 -16.95 0.63
C ASP A 865 -28.20 -18.15 0.44
N ILE A 866 -28.06 -19.01 1.45
CA ILE A 866 -27.48 -20.34 1.28
C ILE A 866 -28.52 -21.26 0.65
N LEU A 867 -28.24 -21.79 -0.54
CA LEU A 867 -29.08 -22.77 -1.22
C LEU A 867 -28.79 -24.20 -0.74
N MET A 868 -27.51 -24.56 -0.71
CA MET A 868 -27.07 -25.93 -0.45
C MET A 868 -25.75 -25.95 0.31
N VAL A 869 -25.61 -26.90 1.22
CA VAL A 869 -24.35 -27.23 1.90
C VAL A 869 -24.03 -28.69 1.59
N ILE A 870 -22.91 -28.92 0.91
CA ILE A 870 -22.57 -30.22 0.33
C ILE A 870 -21.30 -30.73 1.03
N PRO A 871 -21.36 -31.84 1.76
CA PRO A 871 -20.18 -32.46 2.35
C PRO A 871 -19.33 -33.14 1.27
N ALA A 872 -18.07 -32.72 1.12
CA ALA A 872 -17.16 -33.28 0.12
C ALA A 872 -16.22 -34.36 0.67
N GLY A 873 -16.06 -34.45 1.99
CA GLY A 873 -15.18 -35.40 2.66
C GLY A 873 -14.85 -34.98 4.08
N GLN A 874 -13.66 -35.37 4.55
CA GLN A 874 -13.11 -35.03 5.87
C GLN A 874 -11.90 -34.08 5.79
N HIS A 875 -11.61 -33.59 4.59
CA HIS A 875 -10.36 -32.94 4.23
C HIS A 875 -10.61 -31.55 3.65
N CYS A 876 -9.66 -30.65 3.86
CA CYS A 876 -9.73 -29.25 3.47
C CYS A 876 -9.86 -29.11 1.95
N LEU A 877 -10.84 -28.33 1.47
CA LEU A 877 -11.03 -28.10 0.03
C LEU A 877 -10.26 -26.88 -0.44
N PHE A 878 -9.49 -27.04 -1.51
CA PHE A 878 -8.61 -26.02 -2.07
C PHE A 878 -9.18 -25.34 -3.30
N ARG A 879 -9.92 -26.06 -4.15
CA ARG A 879 -10.48 -25.50 -5.40
C ARG A 879 -11.94 -25.86 -5.57
N VAL A 880 -12.69 -24.92 -6.16
CA VAL A 880 -14.05 -25.15 -6.67
C VAL A 880 -14.21 -24.46 -8.02
N LEU A 881 -14.66 -25.20 -9.03
CA LEU A 881 -14.78 -24.67 -10.39
C LEU A 881 -16.07 -25.19 -11.03
N ARG A 882 -16.82 -24.30 -11.69
CA ARG A 882 -18.01 -24.66 -12.47
C ARG A 882 -17.69 -24.69 -13.96
N THR A 883 -18.13 -25.73 -14.65
CA THR A 883 -18.04 -25.86 -16.11
C THR A 883 -19.40 -26.29 -16.68
N PRO A 884 -19.82 -25.77 -17.86
CA PRO A 884 -21.03 -26.28 -18.50
C PRO A 884 -20.89 -27.77 -18.83
N LEU A 885 -21.99 -28.51 -18.78
CA LEU A 885 -22.01 -29.90 -19.23
C LEU A 885 -21.84 -29.91 -20.76
N PRO A 886 -20.83 -30.61 -21.31
CA PRO A 886 -20.62 -30.59 -22.75
C PRO A 886 -21.73 -31.33 -23.48
N GLN A 887 -22.22 -30.76 -24.59
CA GLN A 887 -23.38 -31.29 -25.31
C GLN A 887 -22.98 -32.36 -26.35
N PRO A 888 -23.83 -33.37 -26.59
CA PRO A 888 -23.62 -34.35 -27.66
C PRO A 888 -23.90 -33.73 -29.04
N THR A 889 -23.08 -34.05 -30.04
CA THR A 889 -23.18 -33.48 -31.41
C THR A 889 -24.34 -34.07 -32.22
N SER A 890 -24.86 -35.25 -31.84
CA SER A 890 -25.65 -36.14 -32.70
C SER A 890 -27.13 -36.33 -32.33
N GLN A 891 -27.70 -35.58 -31.37
CA GLN A 891 -29.12 -35.72 -31.01
C GLN A 891 -29.99 -34.57 -31.55
N GLN A 892 -31.10 -34.91 -32.23
CA GLN A 892 -32.20 -33.98 -32.50
C GLN A 892 -32.92 -33.63 -31.18
N LEU A 893 -32.30 -32.76 -30.38
CA LEU A 893 -32.86 -32.32 -29.11
C LEU A 893 -34.06 -31.39 -29.35
N THR A 894 -35.19 -31.70 -28.72
CA THR A 894 -36.36 -30.80 -28.67
C THR A 894 -35.98 -29.48 -27.97
N GLN A 895 -36.75 -28.42 -28.20
CA GLN A 895 -36.44 -27.08 -27.65
C GLN A 895 -36.43 -27.07 -26.10
N LEU A 896 -37.29 -27.88 -25.47
CA LEU A 896 -37.34 -28.10 -24.02
C LEU A 896 -36.10 -28.84 -23.48
N GLN A 897 -35.65 -29.90 -24.18
CA GLN A 897 -34.43 -30.63 -23.80
C GLN A 897 -33.19 -29.74 -23.95
N ARG A 898 -33.13 -28.87 -24.97
CA ARG A 898 -32.07 -27.85 -25.11
C ARG A 898 -32.05 -26.85 -23.94
N GLN A 899 -33.22 -26.40 -23.48
CA GLN A 899 -33.31 -25.51 -22.31
C GLN A 899 -32.89 -26.21 -21.00
N GLN A 900 -33.29 -27.46 -20.77
CA GLN A 900 -32.86 -28.23 -19.58
C GLN A 900 -31.35 -28.53 -19.59
N LEU A 901 -30.78 -28.90 -20.74
CA LEU A 901 -29.33 -29.13 -20.88
C LEU A 901 -28.50 -27.86 -20.72
N GLN A 902 -29.05 -26.68 -21.05
CA GLN A 902 -28.41 -25.39 -20.75
C GLN A 902 -28.38 -25.06 -19.25
N GLN A 903 -29.26 -25.66 -18.43
CA GLN A 903 -29.32 -25.42 -16.98
C GLN A 903 -28.45 -26.40 -16.17
N SER A 904 -28.15 -27.60 -16.69
CA SER A 904 -27.26 -28.56 -16.03
C SER A 904 -25.79 -28.16 -16.19
N SER A 905 -25.03 -28.19 -15.10
CA SER A 905 -23.58 -27.95 -15.13
C SER A 905 -22.82 -28.90 -14.24
N LEU A 906 -21.50 -28.92 -14.38
CA LEU A 906 -20.62 -29.68 -13.51
C LEU A 906 -19.90 -28.73 -12.57
N LEU A 907 -19.86 -29.10 -11.30
CA LEU A 907 -19.02 -28.50 -10.31
C LEU A 907 -17.87 -29.48 -10.04
N LEU A 908 -16.64 -29.02 -10.14
CA LEU A 908 -15.44 -29.78 -9.79
C LEU A 908 -14.91 -29.24 -8.47
N SER A 909 -14.47 -30.14 -7.59
CA SER A 909 -13.77 -29.75 -6.36
C SER A 909 -12.53 -30.59 -6.11
N SER A 910 -11.55 -29.99 -5.46
CA SER A 910 -10.32 -30.66 -5.04
C SER A 910 -9.86 -30.16 -3.68
N GLY A 911 -9.06 -30.97 -2.99
CA GLY A 911 -8.61 -30.67 -1.63
C GLY A 911 -7.19 -31.16 -1.34
N ASN A 912 -6.82 -31.14 -0.05
CA ASN A 912 -5.51 -31.57 0.44
C ASN A 912 -5.31 -33.10 0.45
N ASP A 913 -6.32 -33.86 0.05
CA ASP A 913 -6.31 -35.33 -0.05
C ASP A 913 -5.88 -35.86 -1.43
N GLY A 914 -5.60 -34.98 -2.39
CA GLY A 914 -5.20 -35.36 -3.74
C GLY A 914 -6.34 -35.91 -4.60
N LEU A 915 -7.59 -35.75 -4.15
CA LEU A 915 -8.79 -36.23 -4.86
C LEU A 915 -9.45 -35.12 -5.68
N LEU A 916 -9.75 -35.43 -6.93
CA LEU A 916 -10.60 -34.64 -7.82
C LEU A 916 -12.02 -35.23 -7.81
N ARG A 917 -13.01 -34.39 -7.53
CA ARG A 917 -14.41 -34.79 -7.41
C ARG A 917 -15.27 -34.09 -8.44
N PHE A 918 -16.19 -34.83 -9.04
CA PHE A 918 -17.15 -34.35 -10.03
C PHE A 918 -18.55 -34.37 -9.45
N TRP A 919 -19.21 -33.22 -9.46
CA TRP A 919 -20.55 -33.05 -8.97
C TRP A 919 -21.46 -32.58 -10.11
N LYS A 920 -22.57 -33.27 -10.32
CA LYS A 920 -23.62 -32.84 -11.23
C LYS A 920 -24.49 -31.81 -10.54
N LEU A 921 -24.49 -30.59 -11.05
CA LEU A 921 -25.24 -29.47 -10.53
C LEU A 921 -26.48 -29.20 -11.39
N GLU A 922 -27.64 -29.40 -10.76
CA GLU A 922 -28.96 -29.05 -11.26
C GLU A 922 -29.55 -27.91 -10.39
N SER A 923 -30.67 -27.31 -10.80
CA SER A 923 -31.21 -26.10 -10.16
C SER A 923 -31.45 -26.22 -8.64
N SER A 924 -31.76 -27.43 -8.15
CA SER A 924 -32.06 -27.70 -6.74
C SER A 924 -31.28 -28.88 -6.13
N LYS A 925 -30.37 -29.50 -6.89
CA LYS A 925 -29.68 -30.74 -6.50
C LYS A 925 -28.23 -30.71 -6.92
N CYS A 926 -27.35 -31.29 -6.10
CA CYS A 926 -25.95 -31.49 -6.43
C CYS A 926 -25.53 -32.92 -6.06
N ASP A 927 -25.30 -33.78 -7.06
CA ASP A 927 -24.98 -35.19 -6.87
C ASP A 927 -23.51 -35.47 -7.20
N LEU A 928 -22.84 -36.26 -6.37
CA LEU A 928 -21.49 -36.74 -6.66
C LEU A 928 -21.54 -37.84 -7.73
N ILE A 929 -20.84 -37.64 -8.85
CA ILE A 929 -20.85 -38.55 -10.00
C ILE A 929 -19.49 -39.20 -10.31
N GLY A 930 -18.42 -38.74 -9.66
CA GLY A 930 -17.09 -39.33 -9.82
C GLY A 930 -16.06 -38.80 -8.81
N VAL A 931 -15.15 -39.66 -8.38
CA VAL A 931 -14.03 -39.33 -7.48
C VAL A 931 -12.78 -40.02 -7.98
N PHE A 932 -11.70 -39.27 -8.17
CA PHE A 932 -10.45 -39.79 -8.70
C PHE A 932 -9.26 -39.27 -7.92
N ARG A 933 -8.35 -40.16 -7.52
CA ARG A 933 -7.05 -39.75 -6.95
C ARG A 933 -6.12 -39.38 -8.10
N ARG A 934 -5.61 -38.14 -8.07
CA ARG A 934 -4.70 -37.62 -9.11
C ARG A 934 -3.33 -37.26 -8.59
N HIS A 935 -3.26 -36.87 -7.32
CA HIS A 935 -2.02 -36.46 -6.71
C HIS A 935 -1.78 -37.25 -5.41
N GLN A 936 -0.51 -37.35 -5.02
CA GLN A 936 -0.11 -37.90 -3.73
C GLN A 936 -0.57 -37.00 -2.58
N SER A 937 -0.46 -35.68 -2.79
CA SER A 937 -0.80 -34.59 -1.85
C SER A 937 -1.88 -33.67 -2.46
N GLY A 938 -2.10 -32.51 -1.87
CA GLY A 938 -3.16 -31.58 -2.24
C GLY A 938 -3.11 -31.08 -3.68
N ILE A 939 -4.29 -30.85 -4.26
CA ILE A 939 -4.45 -30.26 -5.60
C ILE A 939 -4.64 -28.76 -5.45
N ASN A 940 -3.56 -28.02 -5.70
CA ASN A 940 -3.47 -26.57 -5.50
C ASN A 940 -3.92 -25.77 -6.72
N ALA A 941 -3.91 -26.37 -7.91
CA ALA A 941 -4.28 -25.71 -9.16
C ALA A 941 -5.19 -26.61 -10.01
N LEU A 942 -6.24 -26.04 -10.59
CA LEU A 942 -7.26 -26.75 -11.36
C LEU A 942 -7.78 -25.86 -12.48
N ASP A 943 -7.82 -26.37 -13.69
CA ASP A 943 -8.52 -25.75 -14.81
C ASP A 943 -9.16 -26.82 -15.70
N VAL A 944 -10.21 -26.46 -16.42
CA VAL A 944 -10.96 -27.38 -17.29
C VAL A 944 -11.27 -26.74 -18.62
N TYR A 945 -11.16 -27.55 -19.67
CA TYR A 945 -11.59 -27.21 -21.01
C TYR A 945 -12.69 -28.19 -21.44
N ALA A 946 -13.91 -27.67 -21.63
CA ALA A 946 -15.02 -28.47 -22.13
C ALA A 946 -14.88 -28.67 -23.65
N MET A 947 -14.80 -29.93 -24.06
CA MET A 947 -14.73 -30.35 -25.47
C MET A 947 -16.12 -30.74 -25.98
N GLN A 948 -16.22 -31.10 -27.26
CA GLN A 948 -17.46 -31.65 -27.83
C GLN A 948 -17.73 -33.08 -27.30
N ASP A 949 -18.94 -33.58 -27.51
CA ASP A 949 -19.33 -34.97 -27.22
C ASP A 949 -19.12 -35.40 -25.76
N ARG A 950 -19.53 -34.55 -24.81
CA ARG A 950 -19.44 -34.81 -23.37
C ARG A 950 -18.02 -35.06 -22.84
N MET A 951 -17.00 -34.66 -23.61
CA MET A 951 -15.60 -34.78 -23.20
C MET A 951 -15.13 -33.55 -22.42
N LEU A 952 -14.31 -33.76 -21.40
CA LEU A 952 -13.66 -32.73 -20.60
C LEU A 952 -12.16 -33.00 -20.57
N LEU A 953 -11.37 -31.98 -20.88
CA LEU A 953 -9.95 -31.99 -20.62
C LEU A 953 -9.70 -31.23 -19.32
N VAL A 954 -9.20 -31.92 -18.29
CA VAL A 954 -8.92 -31.34 -16.98
C VAL A 954 -7.42 -31.34 -16.75
N VAL A 955 -6.89 -30.22 -16.29
CA VAL A 955 -5.49 -30.12 -15.83
C VAL A 955 -5.47 -29.85 -14.32
N THR A 956 -4.66 -30.61 -13.60
CA THR A 956 -4.44 -30.44 -12.16
C THR A 956 -2.95 -30.28 -11.85
N GLY A 957 -2.65 -29.34 -10.96
CA GLY A 957 -1.32 -29.12 -10.42
C GLY A 957 -1.32 -29.42 -8.92
N GLY A 958 -0.38 -30.25 -8.49
CA GLY A 958 -0.30 -30.73 -7.11
C GLY A 958 0.80 -30.08 -6.27
N ASP A 959 0.67 -30.29 -4.97
CA ASP A 959 1.71 -30.04 -3.97
C ASP A 959 2.90 -31.02 -4.11
N ASP A 960 2.64 -32.18 -4.71
CA ASP A 960 3.63 -33.19 -5.13
C ASP A 960 4.37 -32.82 -6.43
N ASN A 961 4.41 -31.52 -6.76
CA ASN A 961 5.15 -30.93 -7.86
C ASN A 961 4.91 -31.55 -9.25
N ALA A 962 3.82 -32.32 -9.39
CA ALA A 962 3.39 -32.99 -10.60
C ALA A 962 2.27 -32.21 -11.30
N LEU A 963 2.24 -32.29 -12.62
CA LEU A 963 1.17 -31.78 -13.48
C LEU A 963 0.47 -32.97 -14.14
N VAL A 964 -0.84 -33.08 -13.95
CA VAL A 964 -1.66 -34.17 -14.50
C VAL A 964 -2.67 -33.59 -15.48
N LEU A 965 -2.71 -34.15 -16.68
CA LEU A 965 -3.67 -33.82 -17.73
C LEU A 965 -4.53 -35.05 -18.03
N THR A 966 -5.84 -34.93 -17.89
CA THR A 966 -6.75 -36.08 -18.04
C THR A 966 -7.92 -35.73 -18.96
N ASN A 967 -8.20 -36.61 -19.92
CA ASN A 967 -9.42 -36.61 -20.72
C ASN A 967 -10.50 -37.45 -20.03
N TYR A 968 -11.62 -36.83 -19.70
CA TYR A 968 -12.80 -37.48 -19.13
C TYR A 968 -13.95 -37.50 -20.12
N LEU A 969 -14.76 -38.55 -20.06
CA LEU A 969 -16.05 -38.67 -20.73
C LEU A 969 -17.15 -38.72 -19.68
N ILE A 970 -18.16 -37.86 -19.82
CA ILE A 970 -19.37 -37.92 -19.00
C ILE A 970 -20.41 -38.77 -19.72
N THR A 971 -20.71 -39.95 -19.15
CA THR A 971 -21.66 -40.89 -19.77
C THR A 971 -23.10 -40.40 -19.66
N GLU A 972 -24.00 -41.00 -20.44
CA GLU A 972 -25.44 -40.68 -20.37
C GLU A 972 -26.07 -41.03 -19.02
N GLU A 973 -25.50 -42.02 -18.33
CA GLU A 973 -25.89 -42.46 -16.99
C GLU A 973 -25.36 -41.55 -15.86
N ASN A 974 -24.78 -40.39 -16.20
CA ASN A 974 -24.12 -39.48 -15.26
C ASN A 974 -22.97 -40.15 -14.47
N SER A 975 -22.16 -40.97 -15.13
CA SER A 975 -20.89 -41.45 -14.58
C SER A 975 -19.71 -40.78 -15.29
N VAL A 976 -18.56 -40.73 -14.63
CA VAL A 976 -17.35 -40.14 -15.20
C VAL A 976 -16.37 -41.26 -15.54
N VAL A 977 -15.91 -41.31 -16.80
CA VAL A 977 -14.95 -42.30 -17.30
C VAL A 977 -13.67 -41.58 -17.73
N VAL A 978 -12.51 -42.19 -17.44
CA VAL A 978 -11.20 -41.70 -17.86
C VAL A 978 -10.88 -42.30 -19.23
N LEU A 979 -10.61 -41.45 -20.22
CA LEU A 979 -10.22 -41.88 -21.57
C LEU A 979 -8.70 -41.97 -21.73
N GLU A 980 -8.00 -40.90 -21.33
CA GLU A 980 -6.56 -40.75 -21.46
C GLU A 980 -6.04 -39.93 -20.29
N GLU A 981 -4.87 -40.27 -19.77
CA GLU A 981 -4.21 -39.54 -18.70
C GLU A 981 -2.72 -39.41 -18.99
N GLN A 982 -2.18 -38.24 -18.66
CA GLN A 982 -0.76 -37.96 -18.74
C GLN A 982 -0.30 -37.28 -17.46
N THR A 983 0.75 -37.84 -16.87
CA THR A 983 1.32 -37.36 -15.62
C THR A 983 2.76 -36.97 -15.87
N LEU A 984 3.06 -35.69 -15.68
CA LEU A 984 4.40 -35.15 -15.67
C LEU A 984 4.87 -35.06 -14.23
N ASN A 985 5.55 -36.10 -13.77
CA ASN A 985 6.24 -36.10 -12.48
C ASN A 985 7.32 -35.02 -12.50
N SER A 986 7.41 -34.23 -11.42
CA SER A 986 8.39 -33.14 -11.31
C SER A 986 8.29 -32.09 -12.43
N ALA A 987 7.07 -31.81 -12.89
CA ALA A 987 6.79 -30.70 -13.81
C ALA A 987 7.31 -29.35 -13.25
N HIS A 988 7.31 -29.20 -11.92
CA HIS A 988 7.99 -28.12 -11.22
C HIS A 988 8.97 -28.67 -10.16
N SER A 989 9.85 -27.79 -9.67
CA SER A 989 10.80 -28.15 -8.59
C SER A 989 10.13 -28.15 -7.21
N THR A 990 8.96 -27.52 -7.11
CA THR A 990 8.14 -27.36 -5.89
C THR A 990 6.65 -27.38 -6.27
N GLN A 991 5.76 -27.18 -5.29
CA GLN A 991 4.31 -27.17 -5.50
C GLN A 991 3.86 -26.26 -6.65
N ILE A 992 2.92 -26.77 -7.45
CA ILE A 992 2.26 -26.02 -8.52
C ILE A 992 1.12 -25.21 -7.91
N THR A 993 1.07 -23.91 -8.19
CA THR A 993 0.08 -22.99 -7.59
C THR A 993 -0.94 -22.46 -8.59
N GLY A 994 -0.64 -22.54 -9.88
CA GLY A 994 -1.53 -22.10 -10.96
C GLY A 994 -1.42 -22.96 -12.20
N THR A 995 -2.54 -23.16 -12.89
CA THR A 995 -2.61 -23.75 -14.22
C THR A 995 -3.77 -23.15 -15.01
N LYS A 996 -3.60 -22.90 -16.31
CA LYS A 996 -4.66 -22.45 -17.22
C LYS A 996 -4.46 -22.98 -18.63
N PHE A 997 -5.56 -23.30 -19.31
CA PHE A 997 -5.57 -23.43 -20.76
C PHE A 997 -5.53 -22.04 -21.43
N LEU A 998 -4.63 -21.86 -22.39
CA LEU A 998 -4.48 -20.60 -23.12
C LEU A 998 -5.20 -20.65 -24.48
N ALA A 999 -5.13 -21.80 -25.16
CA ALA A 999 -5.68 -22.27 -26.45
C ALA A 999 -7.21 -22.48 -26.65
N PRO A 1000 -7.94 -21.98 -27.67
CA PRO A 1000 -9.11 -22.73 -28.14
C PRO A 1000 -8.63 -24.12 -28.59
N ARG A 1001 -9.39 -25.16 -28.25
CA ARG A 1001 -9.07 -26.60 -28.37
C ARG A 1001 -8.11 -27.17 -27.31
N GLY A 1002 -7.60 -26.37 -26.38
CA GLY A 1002 -6.77 -26.86 -25.27
C GLY A 1002 -5.37 -27.31 -25.67
N ASN A 1003 -4.83 -26.81 -26.79
CA ASN A 1003 -3.51 -27.18 -27.29
C ASN A 1003 -2.35 -26.58 -26.48
N TRP A 1004 -2.58 -25.43 -25.87
CA TRP A 1004 -1.60 -24.72 -25.06
C TRP A 1004 -2.12 -24.57 -23.64
N LEU A 1005 -1.27 -24.90 -22.67
CA LEU A 1005 -1.53 -24.66 -21.25
C LEU A 1005 -0.29 -24.10 -20.59
N VAL A 1006 -0.47 -23.38 -19.49
CA VAL A 1006 0.63 -22.86 -18.69
C VAL A 1006 0.48 -23.34 -17.25
N SER A 1007 1.60 -23.58 -16.59
CA SER A 1007 1.65 -23.86 -15.15
C SER A 1007 2.61 -22.91 -14.45
N THR A 1008 2.33 -22.61 -13.19
CA THR A 1008 3.16 -21.77 -12.34
C THR A 1008 3.37 -22.44 -10.98
N GLY A 1009 4.53 -22.23 -10.37
CA GLY A 1009 4.86 -22.85 -9.08
C GLY A 1009 5.67 -21.94 -8.17
N VAL A 1010 5.86 -22.39 -6.92
CA VAL A 1010 6.66 -21.68 -5.91
C VAL A 1010 8.14 -21.60 -6.29
N ASP A 1011 8.59 -22.41 -7.25
CA ASP A 1011 9.92 -22.34 -7.88
C ASP A 1011 10.11 -21.12 -8.79
N GLN A 1012 9.17 -20.18 -8.79
CA GLN A 1012 9.19 -18.90 -9.49
C GLN A 1012 9.22 -19.05 -11.02
N ARG A 1013 8.69 -20.17 -11.55
CA ARG A 1013 8.66 -20.43 -12.99
C ARG A 1013 7.25 -20.38 -13.55
N LEU A 1014 7.13 -19.77 -14.73
CA LEU A 1014 6.01 -19.95 -15.63
C LEU A 1014 6.47 -20.93 -16.71
N ARG A 1015 5.82 -22.08 -16.82
CA ARG A 1015 6.12 -23.10 -17.83
C ARG A 1015 4.98 -23.20 -18.81
N LEU A 1016 5.30 -23.05 -20.08
CA LEU A 1016 4.35 -23.21 -21.18
C LEU A 1016 4.49 -24.61 -21.75
N TRP A 1017 3.36 -25.27 -21.89
CA TRP A 1017 3.27 -26.63 -22.38
C TRP A 1017 2.41 -26.68 -23.64
N GLN A 1018 2.83 -27.51 -24.58
CA GLN A 1018 2.13 -27.76 -25.83
C GLN A 1018 1.69 -29.21 -25.87
N ARG A 1019 0.41 -29.42 -26.21
CA ARG A 1019 -0.14 -30.75 -26.47
C ARG A 1019 0.10 -31.12 -27.93
N VAL A 1020 0.95 -32.12 -28.17
CA VAL A 1020 1.31 -32.61 -29.52
C VAL A 1020 1.09 -34.11 -29.58
N ALA A 1021 0.24 -34.57 -30.52
CA ALA A 1021 -0.06 -35.98 -30.77
C ALA A 1021 -0.42 -36.77 -29.50
N GLY A 1022 -1.30 -36.22 -28.67
CA GLY A 1022 -1.64 -36.77 -27.37
C GLY A 1022 -0.71 -36.26 -26.28
N SER A 1023 0.62 -36.30 -26.45
CA SER A 1023 1.63 -35.96 -25.42
C SER A 1023 1.70 -34.48 -25.01
N LEU A 1024 1.95 -34.20 -23.73
CA LEU A 1024 2.24 -32.87 -23.22
C LEU A 1024 3.76 -32.62 -23.13
N GLN A 1025 4.25 -31.60 -23.85
CA GLN A 1025 5.68 -31.27 -23.92
C GLN A 1025 5.93 -29.84 -23.45
N GLU A 1026 7.04 -29.60 -22.73
CA GLU A 1026 7.45 -28.24 -22.36
C GLU A 1026 7.93 -27.51 -23.63
N HIS A 1027 7.30 -26.39 -23.95
CA HIS A 1027 7.69 -25.55 -25.08
C HIS A 1027 8.75 -24.52 -24.67
N CYS A 1028 8.48 -23.79 -23.58
CA CYS A 1028 9.43 -22.88 -22.98
C CYS A 1028 9.09 -22.60 -21.50
N SER A 1029 10.08 -22.15 -20.75
CA SER A 1029 9.90 -21.71 -19.38
C SER A 1029 10.53 -20.34 -19.16
N ARG A 1030 9.93 -19.56 -18.27
CA ARG A 1030 10.42 -18.25 -17.86
C ARG A 1030 10.48 -18.15 -16.35
N PHE A 1031 11.57 -17.60 -15.85
CA PHE A 1031 11.68 -17.22 -14.46
C PHE A 1031 10.92 -15.91 -14.20
N SER A 1032 10.31 -15.79 -13.02
CA SER A 1032 9.70 -14.58 -12.51
C SER A 1032 10.49 -14.10 -11.30
N CYS A 1033 10.71 -12.81 -11.16
CA CYS A 1033 11.33 -12.26 -9.95
C CYS A 1033 10.38 -12.23 -8.74
N ILE A 1034 9.13 -12.67 -8.90
CA ILE A 1034 8.12 -12.71 -7.84
C ILE A 1034 8.30 -13.99 -7.01
N PRO A 1035 8.69 -13.87 -5.73
CA PRO A 1035 8.80 -15.03 -4.87
C PRO A 1035 7.42 -15.51 -4.41
N ASP A 1036 7.36 -16.80 -4.07
CA ASP A 1036 6.18 -17.44 -3.49
C ASP A 1036 4.90 -17.19 -4.32
N ILE A 1037 4.97 -17.48 -5.62
CA ILE A 1037 3.84 -17.35 -6.55
C ILE A 1037 2.66 -18.18 -6.03
N ALA A 1038 1.53 -17.53 -5.77
CA ALA A 1038 0.30 -18.16 -5.25
C ALA A 1038 -0.95 -17.86 -6.06
N ALA A 1039 -0.93 -16.82 -6.89
CA ALA A 1039 -2.06 -16.44 -7.72
C ALA A 1039 -1.66 -16.41 -9.19
N PHE A 1040 -2.57 -16.83 -10.05
CA PHE A 1040 -2.36 -16.82 -11.48
C PHE A 1040 -3.67 -16.59 -12.22
N THR A 1041 -3.65 -15.71 -13.22
CA THR A 1041 -4.76 -15.50 -14.16
C THR A 1041 -4.23 -15.20 -15.55
N SER A 1042 -5.07 -15.38 -16.57
CA SER A 1042 -4.73 -15.08 -17.95
C SER A 1042 -5.94 -14.69 -18.77
N TRP A 1043 -5.74 -13.87 -19.80
CA TRP A 1043 -6.78 -13.51 -20.76
C TRP A 1043 -6.20 -13.21 -22.14
N ARG A 1044 -7.05 -13.33 -23.16
CA ARG A 1044 -6.70 -13.00 -24.55
C ARG A 1044 -6.98 -11.53 -24.84
N LYS A 1045 -6.08 -10.91 -25.60
CA LYS A 1045 -6.28 -9.62 -26.26
C LYS A 1045 -6.97 -9.82 -27.60
N ASN A 1046 -7.48 -8.74 -28.17
CA ASN A 1046 -8.14 -8.73 -29.49
C ASN A 1046 -7.22 -9.19 -30.65
N ASN A 1047 -5.90 -9.12 -30.46
CA ASN A 1047 -4.91 -9.57 -31.44
C ASN A 1047 -4.47 -11.04 -31.23
N GLU A 1048 -5.21 -11.81 -30.43
CA GLU A 1048 -4.94 -13.20 -30.01
C GLU A 1048 -3.77 -13.38 -29.04
N ASP A 1049 -3.01 -12.34 -28.71
CA ASP A 1049 -1.96 -12.43 -27.70
C ASP A 1049 -2.58 -12.69 -26.33
N VAL A 1050 -1.91 -13.52 -25.53
CA VAL A 1050 -2.37 -13.87 -24.18
C VAL A 1050 -1.57 -13.08 -23.15
N VAL A 1051 -2.27 -12.35 -22.30
CA VAL A 1051 -1.69 -11.74 -21.11
C VAL A 1051 -1.81 -12.73 -19.96
N MET A 1052 -0.70 -12.98 -19.28
CA MET A 1052 -0.59 -13.84 -18.12
C MET A 1052 -0.12 -13.01 -16.95
N VAL A 1053 -0.78 -13.14 -15.80
CA VAL A 1053 -0.44 -12.36 -14.60
C VAL A 1053 -0.27 -13.32 -13.43
N VAL A 1054 0.88 -13.23 -12.78
CA VAL A 1054 1.21 -13.99 -11.58
C VAL A 1054 1.32 -13.05 -10.38
N GLY A 1055 0.86 -13.54 -9.22
CA GLY A 1055 0.92 -12.87 -7.94
C GLY A 1055 1.60 -13.74 -6.89
N GLY A 1056 2.40 -13.10 -6.06
CA GLY A 1056 3.10 -13.68 -4.90
C GLY A 1056 3.49 -12.52 -4.00
N GLU A 1057 4.75 -12.42 -3.56
CA GLU A 1057 5.23 -11.15 -2.96
C GLU A 1057 5.55 -10.09 -4.04
N GLY A 1058 4.50 -9.70 -4.75
CA GLY A 1058 4.57 -8.83 -5.90
C GLY A 1058 3.69 -9.33 -7.05
N LEU A 1059 3.79 -8.64 -8.19
CA LEU A 1059 2.99 -8.83 -9.38
C LEU A 1059 3.90 -8.86 -10.61
N ASP A 1060 3.72 -9.84 -11.49
CA ASP A 1060 4.43 -9.93 -12.77
C ASP A 1060 3.44 -10.18 -13.91
N VAL A 1061 3.55 -9.37 -14.96
CA VAL A 1061 2.68 -9.38 -16.15
C VAL A 1061 3.50 -9.79 -17.35
N THR A 1062 3.01 -10.82 -18.02
CA THR A 1062 3.65 -11.50 -19.13
C THR A 1062 2.79 -11.45 -20.36
N LEU A 1063 3.40 -11.21 -21.52
CA LEU A 1063 2.77 -11.40 -22.82
C LEU A 1063 3.24 -12.70 -23.45
N PHE A 1064 2.30 -13.44 -23.99
CA PHE A 1064 2.52 -14.56 -24.88
C PHE A 1064 1.93 -14.22 -26.25
N ALA A 1065 2.78 -14.05 -27.27
CA ALA A 1065 2.34 -13.68 -28.61
C ALA A 1065 1.89 -14.93 -29.40
N ALA A 1066 0.58 -15.03 -29.69
CA ALA A 1066 0.00 -16.23 -30.30
C ALA A 1066 0.16 -16.30 -31.83
N LYS A 1067 0.41 -15.15 -32.50
CA LYS A 1067 0.51 -15.02 -33.98
C LYS A 1067 1.66 -15.80 -34.66
N ALA A 1068 2.33 -16.73 -33.99
CA ALA A 1068 3.25 -17.66 -34.62
C ALA A 1068 2.56 -18.92 -35.19
N GLU A 1069 1.27 -19.15 -34.93
CA GLU A 1069 0.56 -20.38 -35.32
C GLU A 1069 0.16 -20.46 -36.81
N GLU A 1070 -0.27 -19.36 -37.45
CA GLU A 1070 -0.85 -19.46 -38.81
C GLU A 1070 0.18 -19.51 -39.96
N ALA A 1071 1.41 -19.08 -39.72
CA ALA A 1071 2.46 -19.04 -40.76
C ALA A 1071 3.16 -20.40 -40.98
N MET A 1072 3.07 -21.36 -40.05
CA MET A 1072 3.71 -22.67 -40.20
C MET A 1072 2.80 -23.78 -40.74
N ILE A 1073 1.47 -23.66 -40.55
CA ILE A 1073 0.52 -24.65 -41.06
C ILE A 1073 0.24 -24.45 -42.55
N SER A 1074 0.43 -23.23 -43.08
CA SER A 1074 0.27 -22.95 -44.53
C SER A 1074 1.49 -23.30 -45.38
N GLN A 1075 2.67 -23.53 -44.79
CA GLN A 1075 3.90 -23.84 -45.54
C GLN A 1075 4.35 -25.31 -45.49
N THR A 1076 3.68 -26.17 -44.71
CA THR A 1076 3.97 -27.61 -44.66
C THR A 1076 3.08 -28.45 -45.58
N GLY A 1077 2.19 -27.82 -46.34
CA GLY A 1077 1.32 -28.47 -47.34
C GLY A 1077 1.93 -28.68 -48.73
N TYR A 1078 3.18 -28.26 -48.97
CA TYR A 1078 3.87 -28.46 -50.26
C TYR A 1078 5.34 -28.77 -50.03
N TYR A 1079 5.68 -29.98 -49.56
CA TYR A 1079 6.92 -30.71 -49.91
C TYR A 1079 6.76 -32.16 -49.43
N LEU A 1080 5.89 -32.88 -50.13
CA LEU A 1080 5.91 -34.34 -50.23
C LEU A 1080 5.93 -34.65 -51.74
N ALA A 1081 7.15 -34.70 -52.29
CA ALA A 1081 7.56 -35.41 -53.50
C ALA A 1081 9.09 -35.53 -53.48
#